data_AF-A0A8C8RRG0-F1
#
_entry.id   AF-A0A8C8RRG0-F1
#
_cell.length_a   1.000
_cell.length_b   1.000
_cell.length_c   1.000
_cell.angle_alpha   90.00
_cell.angle_beta   90.00
_cell.angle_gamma   90.00
#
_symmetry.space_group_name_H-M   'P 1'
#
loop_
_entity.id
_entity.type
_entity.pdbx_description
1 polymer ?
#
loop_
_entity_poly.entity_id
_entity_poly.type
_entity_poly.pdbx_seq_one_letter_code
_entity_poly.pdbx_strand_id
1 'polypeptide(L)'
;MNTSVDNELLLSLHCIQTELKLLQNSSESELDVTEDLRRKLQQAKKEKLDITTKHNQDLSNYESQIARLRSEVEKGEAIRQSLEYELVIARKDAGFERYSAEEKLREASNRIQQLQAMNAELQQKLAETEKVFHISQQTWKEQHQRLTSDIDEKDNILKTCNSEYELLLKERTKLENVIEERNNALQTMHKKIEDLELEHNDCTEILRRQTNELEYSTEREERLKKELEAATVRVKKLEENIEAERAAHLESKFNSEIIQLRIRDLEGALQVEKGSQAETLSDLEMIKKEFKEVENAYERERRNAQESLEKLNILEREYFSTNKQLNEEIEEKRKVITELSERLQDNEKSCKELQEELAKAKKCQAFLTETCENNMRELELLLDSFIVSSQRTAGSRKDKDKPPSLPVVLETLRSTLTDYQNKLEDASNELKKMKASCEKMTKEIDSSKQKLRSQNQDLKEAQDNLSDANKELNHLRAKCVDRETLIGTLKMELQNVLHCWEKEKVRATESENEIQKLTKVYQKDTEISHLEYICKNKSDTMRELQQTQEDTFNKVAEQMKVQESYWQKQKKELEQQYSGLLGEVHARAQKYQEIAEKAKERCSIIEKAREQLIHENSHLKSTLTQTQKKHASLLAACALMSGALYPLYSRLCALSTQRDFLQDQVHTYEVLKEEIRTLVCALSDVEEKRQDEVKIKREHFKGMIRVFRKGVIAVLAAHRLQILGQSSSSLFSWVDGFKEGIGILVCIGDTKGKHNLSKQKKEQIHCLQALSWFTSSDLLTAIISSVAELQEVVSKTDPNSWICGPLLISAARNSFSKLMDKLNVLMETIAVDTSMTITYVEKDSLVQRLARGLHKINAQALKAGVGDRVPITKSIASLQKQIFEFTQRLHTAEVERRSLRLELTEFKRNLNEMKKEADKAQSLQEQLNAFKQSKLITHERFESACEELNNALHREQQAQMLLNEQAQQLQELNYKLELHSSEEADKNQTLSEAVKSLSEAKMELRRKDQSLRQLNRHLTQLEQDKRRLEESIHNAESALRMAAKDKERIANHMKSVEATLQKVRDQISLSRTAATRNDFTLQLPKLHLETFAMEGLKGGPEVVAFQAVIISFMDVYQLTSSRISTLEREIASHRHHIAALKSELQTACLRENESLQSESRDSSNIPMTSRSTLQPDQSCIPDFLPLQAEPDTSYSFIHNRPHSQSSSYSSALNISASTKRSIQNGF
;
A
#
# COMPACT_ATOMS: atom_id res chain seq x y z
N MET A 1 -27.91 -48.17 210.60
CA MET A 1 -27.68 -48.66 211.96
C MET A 1 -26.56 -49.71 211.93
N ASN A 2 -25.26 -49.48 211.82
CA ASN A 2 -24.32 -48.38 212.12
C ASN A 2 -22.99 -48.81 211.41
N THR A 3 -21.99 -48.01 211.08
CA THR A 3 -21.74 -46.55 211.07
C THR A 3 -20.52 -46.27 210.17
N SER A 4 -20.34 -44.98 209.83
CA SER A 4 -19.17 -44.29 209.27
C SER A 4 -17.74 -44.83 209.54
N VAL A 5 -16.78 -44.36 208.73
CA VAL A 5 -15.29 -44.43 208.84
C VAL A 5 -14.67 -45.75 208.34
N ASP A 6 -13.59 -45.80 207.55
CA ASP A 6 -13.07 -44.88 206.50
C ASP A 6 -12.04 -45.64 205.62
N ASN A 7 -11.77 -45.09 204.43
CA ASN A 7 -10.56 -45.13 203.58
C ASN A 7 -9.53 -46.29 203.59
N GLU A 8 -8.91 -46.45 202.41
CA GLU A 8 -7.70 -47.25 202.14
C GLU A 8 -7.81 -48.79 202.16
N LEU A 9 -8.42 -49.34 201.10
CA LEU A 9 -7.67 -50.24 200.19
C LEU A 9 -8.34 -50.35 198.81
N LEU A 10 -8.40 -49.21 198.13
CA LEU A 10 -9.04 -48.99 196.82
C LEU A 10 -8.13 -49.37 195.63
N LEU A 11 -7.18 -50.32 195.80
CA LEU A 11 -5.96 -50.33 194.97
C LEU A 11 -5.36 -51.71 194.60
N SER A 12 -6.16 -52.78 194.44
CA SER A 12 -5.58 -54.08 194.02
C SER A 12 -6.34 -54.97 193.03
N LEU A 13 -7.68 -55.10 193.05
CA LEU A 13 -8.38 -56.07 192.19
C LEU A 13 -9.29 -55.52 191.08
N HIS A 14 -8.87 -54.36 190.56
CA HIS A 14 -9.07 -53.93 189.17
C HIS A 14 -8.35 -54.86 188.14
N CYS A 15 -7.92 -56.08 188.53
CA CYS A 15 -7.05 -56.94 187.73
C CYS A 15 -7.75 -58.19 187.14
N ILE A 16 -8.87 -58.64 187.70
CA ILE A 16 -9.59 -59.85 187.22
C ILE A 16 -10.78 -59.49 186.30
N GLN A 17 -11.16 -58.22 186.22
CA GLN A 17 -12.28 -57.75 185.39
C GLN A 17 -11.95 -57.66 183.88
N THR A 18 -10.73 -58.04 183.46
CA THR A 18 -10.22 -57.82 182.09
C THR A 18 -10.06 -59.10 181.25
N GLU A 19 -9.86 -60.28 181.85
CA GLU A 19 -9.44 -61.48 181.09
C GLU A 19 -10.59 -62.37 180.59
N LEU A 20 -11.69 -62.52 181.34
CA LEU A 20 -12.75 -63.49 180.97
C LEU A 20 -13.76 -63.01 179.92
N LYS A 21 -13.64 -61.77 179.43
CA LYS A 21 -14.49 -61.25 178.34
C LYS A 21 -13.97 -61.54 176.92
N LEU A 22 -12.84 -62.24 176.80
CA LEU A 22 -12.09 -62.42 175.54
C LEU A 22 -12.25 -63.78 174.86
N LEU A 23 -12.87 -64.78 175.51
CA LEU A 23 -12.88 -66.18 175.03
C LEU A 23 -14.21 -66.71 174.48
N GLN A 24 -15.26 -65.89 174.34
CA GLN A 24 -16.60 -66.36 173.94
C GLN A 24 -17.09 -65.89 172.56
N ASN A 25 -16.30 -65.11 171.82
CA ASN A 25 -16.74 -64.46 170.56
C ASN A 25 -16.04 -64.95 169.28
N SER A 26 -15.29 -66.07 169.30
CA SER A 26 -14.41 -66.47 168.19
C SER A 26 -14.90 -67.65 167.32
N SER A 27 -16.04 -68.28 167.61
CA SER A 27 -16.42 -69.57 166.98
C SER A 27 -17.56 -69.54 165.94
N GLU A 28 -18.17 -68.40 165.63
CA GLU A 28 -19.40 -68.35 164.80
C GLU A 28 -19.23 -67.81 163.37
N SER A 29 -18.08 -67.27 162.98
CA SER A 29 -17.93 -66.54 161.69
C SER A 29 -17.42 -67.34 160.49
N GLU A 30 -16.89 -68.56 160.65
CA GLU A 30 -16.19 -69.26 159.55
C GLU A 30 -17.08 -70.10 158.61
N LEU A 31 -18.32 -70.43 159.00
CA LEU A 31 -19.12 -71.44 158.28
C LEU A 31 -19.84 -70.93 157.01
N ASP A 32 -20.23 -69.66 156.95
CA ASP A 32 -21.18 -69.16 155.92
C ASP A 32 -20.55 -68.91 154.53
N VAL A 33 -19.22 -68.75 154.46
CA VAL A 33 -18.52 -68.32 153.23
C VAL A 33 -18.40 -69.46 152.18
N THR A 34 -18.45 -70.72 152.58
CA THR A 34 -18.04 -71.84 151.72
C THR A 34 -19.11 -72.29 150.71
N GLU A 35 -20.40 -72.16 151.06
CA GLU A 35 -21.51 -72.72 150.27
C GLU A 35 -21.87 -71.87 149.03
N ASP A 36 -21.61 -70.56 149.07
CA ASP A 36 -21.89 -69.64 147.95
C ASP A 36 -20.97 -69.86 146.74
N LEU A 37 -19.71 -70.26 146.98
CA LEU A 37 -18.74 -70.52 145.91
C LEU A 37 -19.13 -71.73 145.02
N ARG A 38 -19.80 -72.74 145.59
CA ARG A 38 -20.16 -73.97 144.87
C ARG A 38 -21.19 -73.73 143.76
N ARG A 39 -22.21 -72.91 144.03
CA ARG A 39 -23.30 -72.62 143.07
C ARG A 39 -22.77 -71.84 141.86
N LYS A 40 -21.90 -70.85 142.10
CA LYS A 40 -21.25 -70.04 141.06
C LYS A 40 -20.48 -70.91 140.05
N LEU A 41 -19.80 -71.96 140.50
CA LEU A 41 -19.05 -72.88 139.63
C LEU A 41 -19.95 -73.73 138.70
N GLN A 42 -21.09 -74.21 139.19
CA GLN A 42 -22.00 -75.02 138.37
C GLN A 42 -22.69 -74.19 137.28
N GLN A 43 -23.12 -72.97 137.62
CA GLN A 43 -23.72 -72.04 136.67
C GLN A 43 -22.76 -71.75 135.50
N ALA A 44 -21.49 -71.40 135.80
CA ALA A 44 -20.47 -71.13 134.80
C ALA A 44 -20.17 -72.33 133.86
N LYS A 45 -20.31 -73.58 134.34
CA LYS A 45 -20.12 -74.78 133.50
C LYS A 45 -21.26 -74.98 132.50
N LYS A 46 -22.51 -74.71 132.90
CA LYS A 46 -23.66 -74.81 131.99
C LYS A 46 -23.58 -73.74 130.90
N GLU A 47 -23.32 -72.50 131.30
CA GLU A 47 -23.13 -71.37 130.38
C GLU A 47 -22.04 -71.67 129.34
N LYS A 48 -20.90 -72.24 129.75
CA LYS A 48 -19.84 -72.67 128.82
C LYS A 48 -20.32 -73.68 127.78
N LEU A 49 -21.16 -74.65 128.14
CA LEU A 49 -21.63 -75.68 127.21
C LEU A 49 -22.62 -75.08 126.19
N ASP A 50 -23.58 -74.28 126.65
CA ASP A 50 -24.57 -73.62 125.80
C ASP A 50 -23.91 -72.61 124.83
N ILE A 51 -22.83 -71.94 125.25
CA ILE A 51 -21.98 -71.12 124.38
C ILE A 51 -21.29 -72.00 123.31
N THR A 52 -20.80 -73.19 123.68
CA THR A 52 -20.05 -74.07 122.76
C THR A 52 -20.95 -74.71 121.71
N THR A 53 -22.15 -75.17 122.07
CA THR A 53 -23.10 -75.76 121.11
C THR A 53 -23.61 -74.72 120.12
N LYS A 54 -23.93 -73.52 120.61
CA LYS A 54 -24.30 -72.37 119.76
C LYS A 54 -23.16 -72.02 118.80
N HIS A 55 -21.92 -71.90 119.29
CA HIS A 55 -20.75 -71.61 118.46
C HIS A 55 -20.55 -72.65 117.35
N ASN A 56 -20.72 -73.95 117.62
CA ASN A 56 -20.57 -75.00 116.62
C ASN A 56 -21.68 -74.96 115.54
N GLN A 57 -22.92 -74.62 115.92
CA GLN A 57 -24.01 -74.48 114.95
C GLN A 57 -23.87 -73.21 114.11
N ASP A 58 -23.41 -72.12 114.72
CA ASP A 58 -23.03 -70.90 114.00
C ASP A 58 -21.89 -71.18 113.00
N LEU A 59 -20.82 -71.90 113.42
CA LEU A 59 -19.73 -72.35 112.54
C LEU A 59 -20.24 -73.15 111.33
N SER A 60 -21.08 -74.18 111.54
CA SER A 60 -21.60 -74.99 110.43
C SER A 60 -22.49 -74.17 109.46
N ASN A 61 -23.27 -73.23 109.99
CA ASN A 61 -24.04 -72.30 109.18
C ASN A 61 -23.13 -71.38 108.34
N TYR A 62 -22.02 -70.90 108.90
CA TYR A 62 -21.02 -70.11 108.17
C TYR A 62 -20.29 -70.95 107.11
N GLU A 63 -19.91 -72.21 107.41
CA GLU A 63 -19.28 -73.11 106.44
C GLU A 63 -20.20 -73.40 105.23
N SER A 64 -21.50 -73.64 105.46
CA SER A 64 -22.49 -73.82 104.39
C SER A 64 -22.68 -72.56 103.53
N GLN A 65 -22.60 -71.38 104.13
CA GLN A 65 -22.64 -70.10 103.41
C GLN A 65 -21.35 -69.90 102.59
N ILE A 66 -20.18 -70.17 103.17
CA ILE A 66 -18.87 -70.11 102.49
C ILE A 66 -18.84 -71.06 101.29
N ALA A 67 -19.34 -72.29 101.42
CA ALA A 67 -19.40 -73.25 100.32
C ALA A 67 -20.30 -72.78 99.16
N ARG A 68 -21.48 -72.21 99.46
CA ARG A 68 -22.35 -71.61 98.44
C ARG A 68 -21.71 -70.39 97.78
N LEU A 69 -21.11 -69.50 98.56
CA LEU A 69 -20.41 -68.32 98.04
C LEU A 69 -19.23 -68.73 97.13
N ARG A 70 -18.47 -69.78 97.47
CA ARG A 70 -17.42 -70.33 96.60
C ARG A 70 -17.97 -70.82 95.25
N SER A 71 -19.07 -71.59 95.25
CA SER A 71 -19.67 -72.09 94.01
C SER A 71 -20.22 -70.95 93.12
N GLU A 72 -20.82 -69.91 93.71
CA GLU A 72 -21.26 -68.73 92.95
C GLU A 72 -20.08 -67.90 92.41
N VAL A 73 -18.97 -67.82 93.16
CA VAL A 73 -17.71 -67.23 92.66
C VAL A 73 -17.13 -68.04 91.50
N GLU A 74 -17.10 -69.37 91.58
CA GLU A 74 -16.62 -70.26 90.51
C GLU A 74 -17.48 -70.16 89.24
N LYS A 75 -18.82 -70.06 89.37
CA LYS A 75 -19.72 -69.81 88.23
C LYS A 75 -19.50 -68.42 87.62
N GLY A 76 -19.39 -67.40 88.47
CA GLY A 76 -19.11 -66.03 88.04
C GLY A 76 -17.77 -65.92 87.31
N GLU A 77 -16.77 -66.65 87.78
CA GLU A 77 -15.44 -66.76 87.17
C GLU A 77 -15.48 -67.48 85.81
N ALA A 78 -16.23 -68.58 85.68
CA ALA A 78 -16.41 -69.25 84.40
C ALA A 78 -17.15 -68.37 83.37
N ILE A 79 -18.18 -67.63 83.80
CA ILE A 79 -18.90 -66.66 82.97
C ILE A 79 -17.95 -65.51 82.57
N ARG A 80 -17.14 -64.99 83.50
CA ARG A 80 -16.13 -63.96 83.23
C ARG A 80 -15.14 -64.42 82.16
N GLN A 81 -14.62 -65.64 82.26
CA GLN A 81 -13.69 -66.21 81.28
C GLN A 81 -14.35 -66.40 79.90
N SER A 82 -15.60 -66.85 79.84
CA SER A 82 -16.35 -66.96 78.57
C SER A 82 -16.56 -65.60 77.91
N LEU A 83 -17.00 -64.60 78.68
CA LEU A 83 -17.17 -63.23 78.19
C LEU A 83 -15.85 -62.57 77.79
N GLU A 84 -14.74 -62.86 78.49
CA GLU A 84 -13.41 -62.39 78.10
C GLU A 84 -12.96 -63.00 76.76
N TYR A 85 -13.22 -64.28 76.51
CA TYR A 85 -12.95 -64.93 75.24
C TYR A 85 -13.80 -64.34 74.09
N GLU A 86 -15.11 -64.18 74.30
CA GLU A 86 -16.01 -63.53 73.33
C GLU A 86 -15.60 -62.08 73.05
N LEU A 87 -15.23 -61.31 74.07
CA LEU A 87 -14.70 -59.96 73.91
C LEU A 87 -13.37 -59.93 73.14
N VAL A 88 -12.50 -60.92 73.31
CA VAL A 88 -11.25 -61.04 72.53
C VAL A 88 -11.55 -61.32 71.06
N ILE A 89 -12.51 -62.20 70.74
CA ILE A 89 -12.95 -62.44 69.35
C ILE A 89 -13.56 -61.17 68.77
N ALA A 90 -14.54 -60.56 69.44
CA ALA A 90 -15.21 -59.35 68.95
C ALA A 90 -14.23 -58.19 68.74
N ARG A 91 -13.22 -58.03 69.61
CA ARG A 91 -12.12 -57.06 69.43
C ARG A 91 -11.22 -57.38 68.24
N LYS A 92 -10.97 -58.66 67.96
CA LYS A 92 -10.17 -59.10 66.81
C LYS A 92 -10.90 -58.84 65.50
N ASP A 93 -12.19 -59.16 65.43
CA ASP A 93 -13.00 -59.01 64.22
C ASP A 93 -13.29 -57.54 63.93
N ALA A 94 -13.69 -56.75 64.95
CA ALA A 94 -13.75 -55.29 64.84
C ALA A 94 -12.38 -54.66 64.50
N GLY A 95 -11.28 -55.30 64.91
CA GLY A 95 -9.92 -54.95 64.51
C GLY A 95 -9.70 -55.12 63.01
N PHE A 96 -10.07 -56.28 62.43
CA PHE A 96 -9.96 -56.52 60.98
C PHE A 96 -10.87 -55.60 60.16
N GLU A 97 -12.11 -55.38 60.58
CA GLU A 97 -13.01 -54.44 59.91
C GLU A 97 -12.46 -53.02 59.94
N ARG A 98 -11.92 -52.59 61.10
CA ARG A 98 -11.22 -51.30 61.24
C ARG A 98 -10.01 -51.21 60.31
N TYR A 99 -9.15 -52.22 60.24
CA TYR A 99 -8.01 -52.20 59.30
C TYR A 99 -8.45 -52.17 57.83
N SER A 100 -9.52 -52.90 57.46
CA SER A 100 -10.10 -52.87 56.11
C SER A 100 -10.69 -51.49 55.76
N ALA A 101 -11.34 -50.84 56.73
CA ALA A 101 -11.85 -49.48 56.58
C ALA A 101 -10.72 -48.43 56.51
N GLU A 102 -9.70 -48.56 57.36
CA GLU A 102 -8.50 -47.71 57.35
C GLU A 102 -7.75 -47.80 56.01
N GLU A 103 -7.64 -48.99 55.42
CA GLU A 103 -6.97 -49.15 54.11
C GLU A 103 -7.80 -48.56 52.96
N LYS A 104 -9.13 -48.80 52.93
CA LYS A 104 -10.02 -48.14 51.97
C LYS A 104 -10.00 -46.61 52.11
N LEU A 105 -9.91 -46.10 53.33
CA LEU A 105 -9.74 -44.68 53.62
C LEU A 105 -8.40 -44.16 53.10
N ARG A 106 -7.31 -44.94 53.25
CA ARG A 106 -5.97 -44.63 52.71
C ARG A 106 -5.98 -44.58 51.19
N GLU A 107 -6.57 -45.58 50.52
CA GLU A 107 -6.74 -45.62 49.07
C GLU A 107 -7.55 -44.42 48.55
N ALA A 108 -8.69 -44.13 49.19
CA ALA A 108 -9.51 -42.96 48.86
C ALA A 108 -8.76 -41.64 49.07
N SER A 109 -8.01 -41.51 50.17
CA SER A 109 -7.18 -40.34 50.47
C SER A 109 -6.07 -40.15 49.43
N ASN A 110 -5.36 -41.22 49.07
CA ASN A 110 -4.36 -41.23 48.00
C ASN A 110 -4.99 -40.81 46.66
N ARG A 111 -6.20 -41.29 46.35
CA ARG A 111 -6.90 -40.92 45.12
C ARG A 111 -7.35 -39.46 45.10
N ILE A 112 -7.79 -38.93 46.24
CA ILE A 112 -8.10 -37.51 46.42
C ILE A 112 -6.83 -36.66 46.25
N GLN A 113 -5.70 -37.05 46.82
CA GLN A 113 -4.42 -36.35 46.63
C GLN A 113 -3.96 -36.35 45.17
N GLN A 114 -4.08 -37.48 44.46
CA GLN A 114 -3.79 -37.55 43.02
C GLN A 114 -4.68 -36.61 42.20
N LEU A 115 -5.99 -36.57 42.48
CA LEU A 115 -6.93 -35.68 41.82
C LEU A 115 -6.68 -34.21 42.17
N GLN A 116 -6.29 -33.89 43.41
CA GLN A 116 -5.89 -32.54 43.83
C GLN A 116 -4.61 -32.09 43.11
N ALA A 117 -3.60 -32.96 43.00
CA ALA A 117 -2.38 -32.66 42.26
C ALA A 117 -2.66 -32.42 40.76
N MET A 118 -3.46 -33.28 40.12
CA MET A 118 -3.86 -33.11 38.73
C MET A 118 -4.70 -31.83 38.52
N ASN A 119 -5.58 -31.48 39.45
CA ASN A 119 -6.38 -30.26 39.38
C ASN A 119 -5.49 -29.01 39.56
N ALA A 120 -4.50 -29.05 40.47
CA ALA A 120 -3.52 -27.98 40.62
C ALA A 120 -2.65 -27.81 39.36
N GLU A 121 -2.22 -28.90 38.72
CA GLU A 121 -1.48 -28.85 37.45
C GLU A 121 -2.33 -28.28 36.30
N LEU A 122 -3.62 -28.65 36.22
CA LEU A 122 -4.56 -28.09 35.25
C LEU A 122 -4.84 -26.60 35.52
N GLN A 123 -5.00 -26.19 36.78
CA GLN A 123 -5.14 -24.78 37.15
C GLN A 123 -3.88 -23.97 36.83
N GLN A 124 -2.69 -24.54 37.05
CA GLN A 124 -1.42 -23.91 36.64
C GLN A 124 -1.36 -23.76 35.11
N LYS A 125 -1.64 -24.81 34.35
CA LYS A 125 -1.66 -24.77 32.87
C LYS A 125 -2.68 -23.77 32.35
N LEU A 126 -3.86 -23.70 32.95
CA LEU A 126 -4.89 -22.72 32.61
C LEU A 126 -4.37 -21.29 32.85
N ALA A 127 -3.83 -21.00 34.03
CA ALA A 127 -3.25 -19.70 34.35
C ALA A 127 -2.03 -19.33 33.49
N GLU A 128 -1.23 -20.31 33.05
CA GLU A 128 -0.14 -20.11 32.08
C GLU A 128 -0.69 -19.78 30.68
N THR A 129 -1.73 -20.49 30.21
CA THR A 129 -2.38 -20.16 28.93
C THR A 129 -3.09 -18.81 28.95
N GLU A 130 -3.74 -18.43 30.06
CA GLU A 130 -4.33 -17.09 30.24
C GLU A 130 -3.26 -15.99 30.20
N LYS A 131 -2.10 -16.21 30.85
CA LYS A 131 -0.96 -15.27 30.77
C LYS A 131 -0.44 -15.14 29.34
N VAL A 132 -0.24 -16.26 28.63
CA VAL A 132 0.22 -16.25 27.23
C VAL A 132 -0.81 -15.57 26.32
N PHE A 133 -2.11 -15.80 26.54
CA PHE A 133 -3.19 -15.13 25.83
C PHE A 133 -3.18 -13.63 26.10
N HIS A 134 -3.07 -13.18 27.36
CA HIS A 134 -2.98 -11.76 27.69
C HIS A 134 -1.74 -11.08 27.10
N ILE A 135 -0.56 -11.73 27.12
CA ILE A 135 0.65 -11.22 26.46
C ILE A 135 0.45 -11.11 24.95
N SER A 136 -0.21 -12.10 24.33
CA SER A 136 -0.52 -12.09 22.89
C SER A 136 -1.53 -10.99 22.53
N GLN A 137 -2.56 -10.80 23.37
CA GLN A 137 -3.55 -9.73 23.22
C GLN A 137 -2.91 -8.35 23.40
N GLN A 138 -2.03 -8.19 24.39
CA GLN A 138 -1.31 -6.93 24.62
C GLN A 138 -0.36 -6.61 23.47
N THR A 139 0.46 -7.56 23.02
CA THR A 139 1.37 -7.35 21.88
C THR A 139 0.63 -7.05 20.58
N TRP A 140 -0.55 -7.65 20.35
CA TRP A 140 -1.43 -7.27 19.24
C TRP A 140 -1.99 -5.85 19.39
N LYS A 141 -2.45 -5.46 20.59
CA LYS A 141 -2.94 -4.09 20.88
C LYS A 141 -1.81 -3.05 20.67
N GLU A 142 -0.58 -3.36 21.08
CA GLU A 142 0.60 -2.52 20.86
C GLU A 142 0.98 -2.42 19.36
N GLN A 143 0.94 -3.52 18.61
CA GLN A 143 1.18 -3.52 17.16
C GLN A 143 0.12 -2.71 16.41
N HIS A 144 -1.15 -2.86 16.78
CA HIS A 144 -2.24 -2.06 16.20
C HIS A 144 -2.05 -0.58 16.49
N GLN A 145 -1.68 -0.20 17.72
CA GLN A 145 -1.41 1.20 18.09
C GLN A 145 -0.24 1.79 17.28
N ARG A 146 0.85 1.03 17.07
CA ARG A 146 1.95 1.46 16.19
C ARG A 146 1.48 1.68 14.75
N LEU A 147 0.76 0.72 14.17
CA LEU A 147 0.22 0.86 12.81
C LEU A 147 -0.74 2.05 12.68
N THR A 148 -1.56 2.35 13.70
CA THR A 148 -2.39 3.56 13.72
C THR A 148 -1.52 4.82 13.75
N SER A 149 -0.50 4.87 14.62
CA SER A 149 0.44 6.01 14.68
C SER A 149 1.20 6.21 13.37
N ASP A 150 1.64 5.14 12.71
CA ASP A 150 2.34 5.19 11.40
C ASP A 150 1.40 5.70 10.28
N ILE A 151 0.10 5.41 10.36
CA ILE A 151 -0.92 5.92 9.44
C ILE A 151 -1.17 7.40 9.73
N ASP A 152 -1.36 7.79 10.98
CA ASP A 152 -1.56 9.19 11.38
C ASP A 152 -0.35 10.07 11.00
N GLU A 153 0.87 9.56 11.15
CA GLU A 153 2.10 10.23 10.71
C GLU A 153 2.13 10.40 9.18
N LYS A 154 1.81 9.35 8.42
CA LYS A 154 1.72 9.44 6.94
C LYS A 154 0.64 10.40 6.47
N ASP A 155 -0.52 10.40 7.11
CA ASP A 155 -1.60 11.35 6.82
C ASP A 155 -1.19 12.79 7.14
N ASN A 156 -0.39 13.00 8.19
CA ASN A 156 0.17 14.32 8.50
C ASN A 156 1.23 14.74 7.49
N ILE A 157 2.11 13.83 7.06
CA ILE A 157 3.08 14.08 5.98
C ILE A 157 2.35 14.43 4.67
N LEU A 158 1.29 13.69 4.31
CA LEU A 158 0.47 13.96 3.13
C LEU A 158 -0.24 15.33 3.20
N LYS A 159 -0.77 15.71 4.37
CA LYS A 159 -1.36 17.06 4.58
C LYS A 159 -0.29 18.15 4.42
N THR A 160 0.92 17.94 4.94
CA THR A 160 2.03 18.89 4.77
C THR A 160 2.44 19.00 3.31
N CYS A 161 2.72 17.88 2.62
CA CYS A 161 3.09 17.86 1.20
C CYS A 161 2.01 18.49 0.30
N ASN A 162 0.73 18.26 0.60
CA ASN A 162 -0.38 18.91 -0.11
C ASN A 162 -0.41 20.43 0.14
N SER A 163 -0.09 20.89 1.36
CA SER A 163 -0.04 22.33 1.65
C SER A 163 1.17 23.02 1.01
N GLU A 164 2.32 22.34 0.92
CA GLU A 164 3.51 22.76 0.17
C GLU A 164 3.23 22.80 -1.34
N TYR A 165 2.60 21.76 -1.90
CA TYR A 165 2.18 21.74 -3.31
C TYR A 165 1.20 22.88 -3.65
N GLU A 166 0.23 23.15 -2.78
CA GLU A 166 -0.69 24.28 -2.90
C GLU A 166 0.00 25.65 -2.80
N LEU A 167 1.12 25.76 -2.07
CA LEU A 167 1.94 26.97 -2.04
C LEU A 167 2.76 27.11 -3.33
N LEU A 168 3.42 26.05 -3.78
CA LEU A 168 4.18 26.01 -5.03
C LEU A 168 3.29 26.31 -6.25
N LEU A 169 2.05 25.83 -6.28
CA LEU A 169 1.08 26.16 -7.32
C LEU A 169 0.71 27.66 -7.33
N LYS A 170 0.60 28.27 -6.14
CA LYS A 170 0.38 29.72 -5.99
C LYS A 170 1.62 30.55 -6.32
N GLU A 171 2.82 30.00 -6.23
CA GLU A 171 4.05 30.66 -6.70
C GLU A 171 4.22 30.51 -8.21
N ARG A 172 3.95 29.33 -8.77
CA ARG A 172 3.97 29.10 -10.22
C ARG A 172 3.02 30.05 -10.95
N THR A 173 1.79 30.18 -10.49
CA THR A 173 0.80 31.11 -11.07
C THR A 173 1.18 32.58 -10.92
N LYS A 174 1.87 32.98 -9.84
CA LYS A 174 2.46 34.33 -9.75
C LYS A 174 3.58 34.54 -10.78
N LEU A 175 4.45 33.55 -10.96
CA LEU A 175 5.54 33.62 -11.92
C LEU A 175 5.03 33.64 -13.36
N GLU A 176 4.01 32.83 -13.68
CA GLU A 176 3.28 32.86 -14.96
C GLU A 176 2.73 34.28 -15.25
N ASN A 177 2.06 34.90 -14.27
CA ASN A 177 1.56 36.28 -14.41
C ASN A 177 2.70 37.30 -14.63
N VAL A 178 3.82 37.18 -13.90
CA VAL A 178 4.98 38.09 -14.08
C VAL A 178 5.63 37.89 -15.45
N ILE A 179 5.72 36.66 -15.96
CA ILE A 179 6.21 36.38 -17.32
C ILE A 179 5.28 37.02 -18.35
N GLU A 180 3.97 36.90 -18.17
CA GLU A 180 2.97 37.49 -19.06
C GLU A 180 3.03 39.03 -19.06
N GLU A 181 3.16 39.67 -17.89
CA GLU A 181 3.41 41.12 -17.78
C GLU A 181 4.68 41.55 -18.52
N ARG A 182 5.76 40.74 -18.46
CA ARG A 182 7.02 41.03 -19.17
C ARG A 182 6.91 40.82 -20.67
N ASN A 183 6.17 39.81 -21.13
CA ASN A 183 5.88 39.61 -22.54
C ASN A 183 5.10 40.78 -23.13
N ASN A 184 4.06 41.25 -22.42
CA ASN A 184 3.27 42.42 -22.82
C ASN A 184 4.12 43.71 -22.84
N ALA A 185 5.02 43.89 -21.87
CA ALA A 185 5.97 45.00 -21.88
C ALA A 185 6.97 44.92 -23.05
N LEU A 186 7.48 43.72 -23.38
CA LEU A 186 8.37 43.51 -24.53
C LEU A 186 7.68 43.76 -25.86
N GLN A 187 6.45 43.29 -26.06
CA GLN A 187 5.64 43.62 -27.26
C GLN A 187 5.44 45.14 -27.39
N THR A 188 5.15 45.83 -26.28
CA THR A 188 5.00 47.28 -26.25
C THR A 188 6.30 48.00 -26.63
N MET A 189 7.46 47.50 -26.18
CA MET A 189 8.76 48.06 -26.58
C MET A 189 9.12 47.73 -28.04
N HIS A 190 8.80 46.53 -28.53
CA HIS A 190 9.05 46.15 -29.91
C HIS A 190 8.28 47.05 -30.89
N LYS A 191 7.00 47.32 -30.60
CA LYS A 191 6.21 48.27 -31.37
C LYS A 191 6.81 49.69 -31.37
N LYS A 192 7.30 50.17 -30.23
CA LYS A 192 7.99 51.47 -30.16
C LYS A 192 9.30 51.50 -30.96
N ILE A 193 10.01 50.38 -31.06
CA ILE A 193 11.20 50.27 -31.90
C ILE A 193 10.79 50.33 -33.38
N GLU A 194 9.74 49.61 -33.78
CA GLU A 194 9.18 49.67 -35.14
C GLU A 194 8.71 51.09 -35.51
N ASP A 195 8.00 51.78 -34.61
CA ASP A 195 7.60 53.19 -34.78
C ASP A 195 8.83 54.11 -34.95
N LEU A 196 9.88 53.94 -34.14
CA LEU A 196 11.14 54.71 -34.23
C LEU A 196 11.97 54.39 -35.48
N GLU A 197 11.94 53.15 -35.96
CA GLU A 197 12.58 52.74 -37.22
C GLU A 197 11.90 53.40 -38.43
N LEU A 198 10.57 53.54 -38.41
CA LEU A 198 9.82 54.32 -39.40
C LEU A 198 10.21 55.81 -39.35
N GLU A 199 10.22 56.44 -38.18
CA GLU A 199 10.66 57.84 -38.02
C GLU A 199 12.12 58.03 -38.50
N HIS A 200 13.03 57.10 -38.19
CA HIS A 200 14.41 57.14 -38.65
C HIS A 200 14.52 57.02 -40.19
N ASN A 201 13.71 56.18 -40.81
CA ASN A 201 13.67 56.04 -42.27
C ASN A 201 13.15 57.33 -42.93
N ASP A 202 12.12 57.97 -42.38
CA ASP A 202 11.62 59.27 -42.85
C ASP A 202 12.68 60.38 -42.66
N CYS A 203 13.39 60.42 -41.53
CA CYS A 203 14.53 61.32 -41.34
C CYS A 203 15.64 61.06 -42.36
N THR A 204 15.92 59.79 -42.70
CA THR A 204 16.92 59.40 -43.70
C THR A 204 16.51 59.81 -45.12
N GLU A 205 15.22 59.71 -45.47
CA GLU A 205 14.65 60.26 -46.71
C GLU A 205 14.81 61.78 -46.79
N ILE A 206 14.52 62.50 -45.70
CA ILE A 206 14.69 63.97 -45.62
C ILE A 206 16.17 64.34 -45.79
N LEU A 207 17.09 63.69 -45.07
CA LEU A 207 18.53 63.91 -45.20
C LEU A 207 19.03 63.61 -46.62
N ARG A 208 18.50 62.58 -47.29
CA ARG A 208 18.84 62.29 -48.70
C ARG A 208 18.38 63.42 -49.63
N ARG A 209 17.16 63.94 -49.46
CA ARG A 209 16.66 65.10 -50.24
C ARG A 209 17.50 66.34 -50.00
N GLN A 210 17.84 66.64 -48.75
CA GLN A 210 18.75 67.74 -48.39
C GLN A 210 20.15 67.54 -48.96
N THR A 211 20.66 66.30 -48.99
CA THR A 211 21.96 65.97 -49.60
C THR A 211 21.93 66.22 -51.11
N ASN A 212 20.85 65.83 -51.81
CA ASN A 212 20.68 66.10 -53.24
C ASN A 212 20.50 67.60 -53.55
N GLU A 213 19.79 68.34 -52.70
CA GLU A 213 19.68 69.81 -52.80
C GLU A 213 21.04 70.50 -52.56
N LEU A 214 21.80 70.02 -51.59
CA LEU A 214 23.17 70.46 -51.33
C LEU A 214 24.07 70.11 -52.52
N GLU A 215 24.00 68.90 -53.07
CA GLU A 215 24.76 68.48 -54.25
C GLU A 215 24.51 69.42 -55.44
N TYR A 216 23.24 69.66 -55.79
CA TYR A 216 22.87 70.66 -56.80
C TYR A 216 23.35 72.08 -56.46
N SER A 217 23.32 72.48 -55.19
CA SER A 217 23.87 73.76 -54.74
C SER A 217 25.41 73.82 -54.88
N THR A 218 26.11 72.71 -54.64
CA THR A 218 27.58 72.60 -54.82
C THR A 218 27.97 72.52 -56.28
N GLU A 219 27.19 71.91 -57.17
CA GLU A 219 27.39 71.99 -58.63
C GLU A 219 27.20 73.44 -59.14
N ARG A 220 26.26 74.18 -58.54
CA ARG A 220 26.06 75.61 -58.81
C ARG A 220 27.22 76.44 -58.25
N GLU A 221 27.65 76.15 -57.04
CA GLU A 221 28.82 76.80 -56.42
C GLU A 221 30.08 76.49 -57.22
N GLU A 222 30.31 75.26 -57.68
CA GLU A 222 31.49 74.88 -58.45
C GLU A 222 31.52 75.59 -59.82
N ARG A 223 30.36 75.81 -60.45
CA ARG A 223 30.25 76.67 -61.64
C ARG A 223 30.65 78.12 -61.32
N LEU A 224 30.09 78.71 -60.26
CA LEU A 224 30.46 80.05 -59.80
C LEU A 224 31.93 80.12 -59.34
N LYS A 225 32.48 79.03 -58.81
CA LYS A 225 33.87 78.90 -58.37
C LYS A 225 34.81 78.80 -59.56
N LYS A 226 34.44 78.14 -60.65
CA LYS A 226 35.19 78.18 -61.93
C LYS A 226 35.22 79.60 -62.50
N GLU A 227 34.11 80.34 -62.43
CA GLU A 227 34.06 81.77 -62.77
C GLU A 227 34.93 82.64 -61.82
N LEU A 228 34.93 82.33 -60.52
CA LEU A 228 35.72 83.02 -59.49
C LEU A 228 37.21 82.64 -59.53
N GLU A 229 37.60 81.42 -59.90
CA GLU A 229 38.99 80.98 -60.07
C GLU A 229 39.58 81.66 -61.31
N ALA A 230 38.81 81.78 -62.39
CA ALA A 230 39.15 82.65 -63.51
C ALA A 230 39.28 84.15 -63.11
N ALA A 231 38.75 84.56 -61.96
CA ALA A 231 38.97 85.89 -61.37
C ALA A 231 40.15 85.93 -60.38
N THR A 232 40.33 84.93 -59.52
CA THR A 232 41.35 84.90 -58.47
C THR A 232 42.73 84.45 -58.96
N VAL A 233 42.83 83.74 -60.09
CA VAL A 233 44.12 83.58 -60.81
C VAL A 233 44.67 84.95 -61.27
N ARG A 234 43.80 85.95 -61.50
CA ARG A 234 44.23 87.34 -61.75
C ARG A 234 44.67 88.07 -60.46
N VAL A 235 44.24 87.62 -59.28
CA VAL A 235 44.53 88.22 -57.97
C VAL A 235 45.76 87.61 -57.31
N LYS A 236 45.87 86.27 -57.20
CA LYS A 236 46.97 85.61 -56.46
C LYS A 236 48.37 85.94 -56.96
N LYS A 237 48.49 86.28 -58.25
CA LYS A 237 49.72 86.81 -58.86
C LYS A 237 50.24 88.10 -58.20
N LEU A 238 49.42 88.78 -57.38
CA LEU A 238 49.76 89.98 -56.62
C LEU A 238 50.23 89.67 -55.18
N GLU A 239 49.69 88.62 -54.55
CA GLU A 239 49.76 88.41 -53.09
C GLU A 239 50.92 87.51 -52.62
N GLU A 240 51.41 86.59 -53.46
CA GLU A 240 52.54 85.70 -53.14
C GLU A 240 53.84 86.44 -52.76
N ASN A 241 53.89 87.76 -52.98
CA ASN A 241 55.01 88.64 -52.64
C ASN A 241 55.08 89.06 -51.16
N ILE A 242 54.06 88.78 -50.32
CA ILE A 242 53.89 89.46 -49.02
C ILE A 242 54.19 88.60 -47.79
N GLU A 243 53.76 87.33 -47.73
CA GLU A 243 53.71 86.58 -46.46
C GLU A 243 55.00 85.79 -46.10
N ALA A 244 56.10 86.02 -46.82
CA ALA A 244 57.38 85.34 -46.57
C ALA A 244 58.10 85.80 -45.27
N GLU A 245 57.65 86.88 -44.63
CA GLU A 245 58.44 87.62 -43.62
C GLU A 245 58.12 87.31 -42.14
N ARG A 246 57.00 86.64 -41.80
CA ARG A 246 56.43 86.73 -40.44
C ARG A 246 56.68 85.57 -39.47
N ALA A 247 57.25 84.45 -39.91
CA ALA A 247 57.31 83.21 -39.12
C ALA A 247 58.42 83.14 -38.02
N ALA A 248 59.16 84.22 -37.74
CA ALA A 248 60.49 84.14 -37.15
C ALA A 248 60.64 84.43 -35.64
N HIS A 249 59.57 84.65 -34.86
CA HIS A 249 59.68 85.36 -33.56
C HIS A 249 58.97 84.71 -32.33
N LEU A 250 59.09 83.39 -32.15
CA LEU A 250 58.59 82.67 -30.95
C LEU A 250 59.69 82.26 -29.96
N GLU A 251 59.30 82.20 -28.68
CA GLU A 251 59.77 81.31 -27.60
C GLU A 251 61.27 81.24 -27.18
N SER A 252 61.59 81.90 -26.06
CA SER A 252 62.69 81.56 -25.15
C SER A 252 62.60 82.45 -23.88
N LYS A 253 62.86 82.03 -22.62
CA LYS A 253 63.53 80.83 -22.10
C LYS A 253 63.52 80.85 -20.54
N PHE A 254 62.49 80.30 -19.85
CA PHE A 254 62.47 80.32 -18.37
C PHE A 254 61.89 79.09 -17.62
N ASN A 255 61.30 78.10 -18.31
CA ASN A 255 60.57 77.01 -17.63
C ASN A 255 61.39 75.73 -17.35
N SER A 256 62.70 75.71 -17.58
CA SER A 256 63.46 74.44 -17.64
C SER A 256 63.81 73.79 -16.30
N GLU A 257 64.02 74.55 -15.21
CA GLU A 257 64.59 73.98 -13.96
C GLU A 257 63.54 73.54 -12.94
N ILE A 258 62.38 74.23 -12.86
CA ILE A 258 61.28 73.84 -11.95
C ILE A 258 60.72 72.46 -12.33
N ILE A 259 60.71 72.14 -13.63
CA ILE A 259 60.20 70.88 -14.17
C ILE A 259 61.05 69.68 -13.70
N GLN A 260 62.38 69.81 -13.68
CA GLN A 260 63.27 68.66 -13.42
C GLN A 260 63.24 68.14 -11.98
N LEU A 261 63.05 69.02 -10.98
CA LEU A 261 62.90 68.60 -9.60
C LEU A 261 61.54 67.94 -9.34
N ARG A 262 60.46 68.45 -9.96
CA ARG A 262 59.11 67.88 -9.78
C ARG A 262 58.94 66.51 -10.41
N ILE A 263 59.66 66.22 -11.51
CA ILE A 263 59.64 64.90 -12.17
C ILE A 263 60.17 63.81 -11.22
N ARG A 264 61.31 64.05 -10.54
CA ARG A 264 61.97 63.02 -9.71
C ARG A 264 61.13 62.54 -8.54
N ASP A 265 60.44 63.45 -7.85
CA ASP A 265 59.55 63.09 -6.74
C ASP A 265 58.32 62.29 -7.21
N LEU A 266 57.80 62.63 -8.39
CA LEU A 266 56.66 61.92 -9.01
C LEU A 266 57.06 60.52 -9.50
N GLU A 267 58.28 60.34 -10.03
CA GLU A 267 58.82 59.04 -10.43
C GLU A 267 58.92 58.06 -9.25
N GLY A 268 59.38 58.54 -8.09
CA GLY A 268 59.46 57.74 -6.86
C GLY A 268 58.09 57.28 -6.35
N ALA A 269 57.11 58.20 -6.28
CA ALA A 269 55.75 57.88 -5.87
C ALA A 269 55.06 56.92 -6.85
N LEU A 270 55.22 57.15 -8.16
CA LEU A 270 54.64 56.31 -9.22
C LEU A 270 55.17 54.86 -9.16
N GLN A 271 56.41 54.65 -8.76
CA GLN A 271 56.99 53.31 -8.72
C GLN A 271 56.48 52.48 -7.53
N VAL A 272 56.18 53.11 -6.40
CA VAL A 272 55.53 52.45 -5.25
C VAL A 272 54.08 52.10 -5.59
N GLU A 273 53.34 53.02 -6.20
CA GLU A 273 51.93 52.81 -6.57
C GLU A 273 51.76 51.73 -7.65
N LYS A 274 52.73 51.59 -8.56
CA LYS A 274 52.75 50.44 -9.51
C LYS A 274 52.90 49.09 -8.81
N GLY A 275 53.56 49.04 -7.65
CA GLY A 275 53.70 47.83 -6.85
C GLY A 275 52.38 47.39 -6.21
N SER A 276 51.73 48.31 -5.48
CA SER A 276 50.40 48.07 -4.89
C SER A 276 49.33 47.81 -5.95
N GLN A 277 49.39 48.50 -7.10
CA GLN A 277 48.49 48.25 -8.22
C GLN A 277 48.69 46.86 -8.84
N ALA A 278 49.93 46.37 -8.97
CA ALA A 278 50.18 45.03 -9.50
C ALA A 278 49.67 43.92 -8.57
N GLU A 279 49.82 44.09 -7.25
CA GLU A 279 49.33 43.14 -6.24
C GLU A 279 47.80 43.11 -6.21
N THR A 280 47.14 44.27 -6.15
CA THR A 280 45.67 44.36 -6.22
C THR A 280 45.07 43.88 -7.54
N LEU A 281 45.76 44.03 -8.67
CA LEU A 281 45.35 43.43 -9.95
C LEU A 281 45.48 41.89 -9.94
N SER A 282 46.51 41.34 -9.29
CA SER A 282 46.67 39.89 -9.12
C SER A 282 45.54 39.30 -8.27
N ASP A 283 45.20 39.93 -7.15
CA ASP A 283 44.08 39.51 -6.29
C ASP A 283 42.73 39.63 -7.03
N LEU A 284 42.53 40.70 -7.81
CA LEU A 284 41.32 40.87 -8.61
C LEU A 284 41.20 39.85 -9.74
N GLU A 285 42.30 39.45 -10.39
CA GLU A 285 42.30 38.38 -11.40
C GLU A 285 42.00 37.00 -10.77
N MET A 286 42.52 36.74 -9.56
CA MET A 286 42.20 35.54 -8.77
C MET A 286 40.71 35.48 -8.38
N ILE A 287 40.16 36.57 -7.82
CA ILE A 287 38.74 36.68 -7.47
C ILE A 287 37.85 36.51 -8.72
N LYS A 288 38.23 37.12 -9.85
CA LYS A 288 37.53 36.99 -11.13
C LYS A 288 37.57 35.55 -11.68
N LYS A 289 38.66 34.82 -11.43
CA LYS A 289 38.76 33.40 -11.76
C LYS A 289 37.83 32.55 -10.87
N GLU A 290 37.80 32.80 -9.56
CA GLU A 290 36.89 32.12 -8.63
C GLU A 290 35.41 32.38 -8.99
N PHE A 291 35.03 33.62 -9.29
CA PHE A 291 33.69 33.95 -9.79
C PHE A 291 33.35 33.19 -11.06
N LYS A 292 34.29 33.06 -12.01
CA LYS A 292 34.10 32.29 -13.23
C LYS A 292 33.98 30.78 -12.96
N GLU A 293 34.67 30.24 -11.97
CA GLU A 293 34.54 28.84 -11.55
C GLU A 293 33.17 28.57 -10.88
N VAL A 294 32.67 29.52 -10.08
CA VAL A 294 31.31 29.52 -9.49
C VAL A 294 30.23 29.68 -10.55
N GLU A 295 30.40 30.58 -11.52
CA GLU A 295 29.47 30.77 -12.65
C GLU A 295 29.40 29.50 -13.52
N ASN A 296 30.55 28.87 -13.79
CA ASN A 296 30.60 27.57 -14.47
C ASN A 296 29.99 26.42 -13.64
N ALA A 297 29.99 26.51 -12.31
CA ALA A 297 29.31 25.56 -11.44
C ALA A 297 27.79 25.77 -11.46
N TYR A 298 27.36 27.03 -11.39
CA TYR A 298 25.97 27.43 -11.52
C TYR A 298 25.38 27.02 -12.88
N GLU A 299 26.07 27.28 -14.00
CA GLU A 299 25.62 26.88 -15.34
C GLU A 299 25.69 25.36 -15.60
N ARG A 300 26.50 24.61 -14.83
CA ARG A 300 26.39 23.14 -14.79
C ARG A 300 25.15 22.70 -14.02
N GLU A 301 24.91 23.27 -12.84
CA GLU A 301 23.77 22.90 -12.01
C GLU A 301 22.43 23.31 -12.65
N ARG A 302 22.39 24.45 -13.33
CA ARG A 302 21.26 24.91 -14.15
C ARG A 302 20.92 23.91 -15.27
N ARG A 303 21.93 23.38 -15.97
CA ARG A 303 21.73 22.34 -17.00
C ARG A 303 21.32 21.00 -16.36
N ASN A 304 21.92 20.60 -15.25
CA ASN A 304 21.51 19.41 -14.51
C ASN A 304 20.04 19.50 -14.04
N ALA A 305 19.63 20.66 -13.54
CA ALA A 305 18.26 20.95 -13.12
C ALA A 305 17.29 20.97 -14.30
N GLN A 306 17.69 21.54 -15.45
CA GLN A 306 16.89 21.52 -16.67
C GLN A 306 16.73 20.10 -17.24
N GLU A 307 17.80 19.30 -17.30
CA GLU A 307 17.71 17.89 -17.67
C GLU A 307 16.84 17.09 -16.68
N SER A 308 16.90 17.43 -15.38
CA SER A 308 16.08 16.78 -14.36
C SER A 308 14.61 17.17 -14.49
N LEU A 309 14.32 18.42 -14.86
CA LEU A 309 12.98 18.90 -15.19
C LEU A 309 12.44 18.25 -16.47
N GLU A 310 13.28 18.04 -17.50
CA GLU A 310 12.90 17.31 -18.71
C GLU A 310 12.62 15.83 -18.43
N LYS A 311 13.46 15.17 -17.61
CA LYS A 311 13.22 13.80 -17.12
C LYS A 311 11.94 13.71 -16.29
N LEU A 312 11.68 14.69 -15.42
CA LEU A 312 10.43 14.78 -14.65
C LEU A 312 9.22 14.98 -15.55
N ASN A 313 9.29 15.88 -16.55
CA ASN A 313 8.24 16.09 -17.54
C ASN A 313 7.99 14.87 -18.43
N ILE A 314 8.99 14.01 -18.66
CA ILE A 314 8.81 12.72 -19.34
C ILE A 314 8.06 11.75 -18.42
N LEU A 315 8.53 11.59 -17.17
CA LEU A 315 7.88 10.73 -16.17
C LEU A 315 6.44 11.18 -15.84
N GLU A 316 6.16 12.48 -15.82
CA GLU A 316 4.81 13.02 -15.61
C GLU A 316 3.89 12.73 -16.80
N ARG A 317 4.41 12.81 -18.04
CA ARG A 317 3.66 12.37 -19.24
C ARG A 317 3.45 10.86 -19.28
N GLU A 318 4.42 10.06 -18.87
CA GLU A 318 4.29 8.60 -18.72
C GLU A 318 3.28 8.24 -17.63
N TYR A 319 3.31 8.95 -16.50
CA TYR A 319 2.31 8.82 -15.42
C TYR A 319 0.92 9.22 -15.90
N PHE A 320 0.76 10.35 -16.60
CA PHE A 320 -0.53 10.78 -17.14
C PHE A 320 -1.05 9.80 -18.20
N SER A 321 -0.18 9.27 -19.06
CA SER A 321 -0.52 8.27 -20.07
C SER A 321 -0.94 6.93 -19.45
N THR A 322 -0.20 6.45 -18.45
CA THR A 322 -0.54 5.20 -17.76
C THR A 322 -1.80 5.34 -16.90
N ASN A 323 -2.00 6.48 -16.24
CA ASN A 323 -3.23 6.77 -15.50
C ASN A 323 -4.44 6.94 -16.44
N LYS A 324 -4.25 7.52 -17.64
CA LYS A 324 -5.29 7.56 -18.70
C LYS A 324 -5.66 6.15 -19.16
N GLN A 325 -4.67 5.31 -19.47
CA GLN A 325 -4.90 3.90 -19.84
C GLN A 325 -5.59 3.10 -18.72
N LEU A 326 -5.20 3.30 -17.45
CA LEU A 326 -5.84 2.64 -16.31
C LEU A 326 -7.28 3.13 -16.11
N ASN A 327 -7.56 4.43 -16.29
CA ASN A 327 -8.94 4.95 -16.25
C ASN A 327 -9.78 4.43 -17.42
N GLU A 328 -9.20 4.32 -18.63
CA GLU A 328 -9.87 3.71 -19.79
C GLU A 328 -10.17 2.21 -19.53
N GLU A 329 -9.23 1.45 -18.97
CA GLU A 329 -9.43 0.04 -18.59
C GLU A 329 -10.44 -0.12 -17.43
N ILE A 330 -10.46 0.82 -16.47
CA ILE A 330 -11.47 0.89 -15.40
C ILE A 330 -12.85 1.17 -15.99
N GLU A 331 -12.96 2.05 -16.98
CA GLU A 331 -14.23 2.41 -17.61
C GLU A 331 -14.75 1.30 -18.55
N GLU A 332 -13.87 0.60 -19.26
CA GLU A 332 -14.21 -0.64 -19.96
C GLU A 332 -14.69 -1.72 -18.97
N LYS A 333 -13.99 -1.92 -17.85
CA LYS A 333 -14.43 -2.86 -16.80
C LYS A 333 -15.76 -2.45 -16.18
N ARG A 334 -16.01 -1.15 -15.98
CA ARG A 334 -17.32 -0.63 -15.55
C ARG A 334 -18.41 -0.94 -16.58
N LYS A 335 -18.16 -0.73 -17.87
CA LYS A 335 -19.09 -1.10 -18.96
C LYS A 335 -19.39 -2.59 -18.98
N VAL A 336 -18.37 -3.45 -18.87
CA VAL A 336 -18.55 -4.91 -18.78
C VAL A 336 -19.33 -5.29 -17.52
N ILE A 337 -19.09 -4.64 -16.37
CA ILE A 337 -19.88 -4.86 -15.15
C ILE A 337 -21.33 -4.41 -15.34
N THR A 338 -21.60 -3.29 -16.01
CA THR A 338 -22.97 -2.87 -16.32
C THR A 338 -23.68 -3.80 -17.30
N GLU A 339 -23.01 -4.27 -18.36
CA GLU A 339 -23.57 -5.29 -19.26
C GLU A 339 -23.83 -6.62 -18.54
N LEU A 340 -22.93 -7.05 -17.65
CA LEU A 340 -23.14 -8.25 -16.85
C LEU A 340 -24.26 -8.07 -15.83
N SER A 341 -24.44 -6.87 -15.28
CA SER A 341 -25.55 -6.54 -14.37
C SER A 341 -26.89 -6.49 -15.11
N GLU A 342 -26.92 -5.94 -16.32
CA GLU A 342 -28.11 -5.93 -17.19
C GLU A 342 -28.48 -7.37 -17.62
N ARG A 343 -27.51 -8.18 -18.06
CA ARG A 343 -27.73 -9.61 -18.33
C ARG A 343 -28.13 -10.39 -17.07
N LEU A 344 -27.63 -10.03 -15.88
CA LEU A 344 -28.07 -10.65 -14.62
C LEU A 344 -29.54 -10.30 -14.33
N GLN A 345 -29.91 -9.03 -14.53
CA GLN A 345 -31.28 -8.54 -14.34
C GLN A 345 -32.25 -9.17 -15.35
N ASP A 346 -31.84 -9.35 -16.59
CA ASP A 346 -32.64 -10.05 -17.61
C ASP A 346 -32.74 -11.56 -17.35
N ASN A 347 -31.66 -12.20 -16.88
CA ASN A 347 -31.73 -13.57 -16.38
C ASN A 347 -32.62 -13.69 -15.13
N GLU A 348 -32.68 -12.68 -14.26
CA GLU A 348 -33.65 -12.64 -13.16
C GLU A 348 -35.08 -12.47 -13.65
N LYS A 349 -35.34 -11.65 -14.69
CA LYS A 349 -36.66 -11.53 -15.32
C LYS A 349 -37.06 -12.87 -15.93
N SER A 350 -36.21 -13.49 -16.75
CA SER A 350 -36.48 -14.80 -17.34
C SER A 350 -36.59 -15.92 -16.28
N CYS A 351 -35.87 -15.84 -15.16
CA CYS A 351 -36.09 -16.75 -14.02
C CYS A 351 -37.47 -16.52 -13.37
N LYS A 352 -37.93 -15.28 -13.23
CA LYS A 352 -39.28 -14.96 -12.71
C LYS A 352 -40.37 -15.42 -13.69
N GLU A 353 -40.19 -15.20 -14.99
CA GLU A 353 -41.07 -15.71 -16.06
C GLU A 353 -41.11 -17.25 -16.06
N LEU A 354 -39.96 -17.93 -15.98
CA LEU A 354 -39.88 -19.38 -15.85
C LEU A 354 -40.47 -19.88 -14.52
N GLN A 355 -40.42 -19.10 -13.45
CA GLN A 355 -41.05 -19.41 -12.16
C GLN A 355 -42.58 -19.23 -12.23
N GLU A 356 -43.09 -18.27 -12.98
CA GLU A 356 -44.51 -18.12 -13.31
C GLU A 356 -45.00 -19.23 -14.24
N GLU A 357 -44.25 -19.58 -15.29
CA GLU A 357 -44.56 -20.73 -16.15
C GLU A 357 -44.47 -22.05 -15.38
N LEU A 358 -43.54 -22.20 -14.44
CA LEU A 358 -43.50 -23.34 -13.52
C LEU A 358 -44.71 -23.32 -12.57
N ALA A 359 -45.20 -22.16 -12.14
CA ALA A 359 -46.42 -22.06 -11.33
C ALA A 359 -47.67 -22.41 -12.14
N LYS A 360 -47.76 -21.96 -13.41
CA LYS A 360 -48.81 -22.36 -14.37
C LYS A 360 -48.75 -23.86 -14.66
N ALA A 361 -47.56 -24.40 -14.93
CA ALA A 361 -47.33 -25.83 -15.13
C ALA A 361 -47.66 -26.67 -13.89
N LYS A 362 -47.34 -26.20 -12.68
CA LYS A 362 -47.79 -26.82 -11.41
C LYS A 362 -49.30 -26.74 -11.23
N LYS A 363 -49.96 -25.69 -11.72
CA LYS A 363 -51.43 -25.55 -11.69
C LYS A 363 -52.10 -26.49 -12.71
N CYS A 364 -51.52 -26.65 -13.90
CA CYS A 364 -51.92 -27.66 -14.88
C CYS A 364 -51.62 -29.08 -14.40
N GLN A 365 -50.51 -29.29 -13.67
CA GLN A 365 -50.18 -30.56 -13.03
C GLN A 365 -51.18 -30.87 -11.92
N ALA A 366 -51.53 -29.91 -11.07
CA ALA A 366 -52.55 -30.06 -10.03
C ALA A 366 -53.92 -30.41 -10.64
N PHE A 367 -54.31 -29.72 -11.72
CA PHE A 367 -55.53 -30.02 -12.47
C PHE A 367 -55.50 -31.41 -13.13
N LEU A 368 -54.34 -31.83 -13.67
CA LEU A 368 -54.15 -33.17 -14.22
C LEU A 368 -54.10 -34.25 -13.13
N THR A 369 -53.54 -33.98 -11.95
CA THR A 369 -53.58 -34.93 -10.83
C THR A 369 -54.97 -35.02 -10.23
N GLU A 370 -55.72 -33.92 -10.14
CA GLU A 370 -57.13 -33.93 -9.74
C GLU A 370 -58.00 -34.65 -10.78
N THR A 371 -57.75 -34.44 -12.07
CA THR A 371 -58.42 -35.17 -13.15
C THR A 371 -58.03 -36.66 -13.14
N CYS A 372 -56.77 -37.00 -12.89
CA CYS A 372 -56.32 -38.38 -12.76
C CYS A 372 -56.82 -39.04 -11.48
N GLU A 373 -56.95 -38.33 -10.37
CA GLU A 373 -57.55 -38.84 -9.13
C GLU A 373 -59.07 -39.01 -9.27
N ASN A 374 -59.75 -38.12 -9.99
CA ASN A 374 -61.16 -38.27 -10.30
C ASN A 374 -61.37 -39.42 -11.30
N ASN A 375 -60.53 -39.57 -12.32
CA ASN A 375 -60.55 -40.72 -13.23
C ASN A 375 -60.14 -42.02 -12.52
N MET A 376 -59.25 -41.99 -11.52
CA MET A 376 -58.91 -43.13 -10.68
C MET A 376 -60.07 -43.49 -9.75
N ARG A 377 -60.75 -42.50 -9.15
CA ARG A 377 -61.98 -42.72 -8.37
C ARG A 377 -63.13 -43.23 -9.23
N GLU A 378 -63.26 -42.77 -10.47
CA GLU A 378 -64.21 -43.33 -11.45
C GLU A 378 -63.81 -44.75 -11.89
N LEU A 379 -62.51 -45.05 -12.03
CA LEU A 379 -62.01 -46.40 -12.30
C LEU A 379 -62.17 -47.34 -11.10
N GLU A 380 -62.03 -46.85 -9.87
CA GLU A 380 -62.31 -47.58 -8.63
C GLU A 380 -63.82 -47.84 -8.49
N LEU A 381 -64.68 -46.86 -8.78
CA LEU A 381 -66.14 -47.05 -8.86
C LEU A 381 -66.56 -47.98 -10.02
N LEU A 382 -65.83 -47.99 -11.14
CA LEU A 382 -66.02 -48.96 -12.23
C LEU A 382 -65.50 -50.35 -11.88
N LEU A 383 -64.46 -50.49 -11.07
CA LEU A 383 -63.94 -51.78 -10.60
C LEU A 383 -64.84 -52.39 -9.52
N ASP A 384 -65.34 -51.58 -8.59
CA ASP A 384 -66.32 -52.01 -7.57
C ASP A 384 -67.69 -52.38 -8.17
N SER A 385 -68.05 -51.82 -9.34
CA SER A 385 -69.28 -52.19 -10.06
C SER A 385 -69.12 -53.38 -11.03
N PHE A 386 -67.92 -53.93 -11.20
CA PHE A 386 -67.65 -55.05 -12.12
C PHE A 386 -67.39 -56.42 -11.46
N ILE A 387 -67.69 -56.60 -10.17
CA ILE A 387 -67.86 -57.93 -9.56
C ILE A 387 -69.32 -58.38 -9.73
N VAL A 388 -69.69 -58.87 -10.93
CA VAL A 388 -70.62 -60.00 -11.20
C VAL A 388 -71.01 -60.10 -12.69
N SER A 389 -71.05 -61.34 -13.18
CA SER A 389 -71.67 -61.81 -14.44
C SER A 389 -70.99 -61.45 -15.78
N SER A 390 -70.24 -62.42 -16.30
CA SER A 390 -69.83 -62.49 -17.69
C SER A 390 -70.83 -63.30 -18.53
N GLN A 391 -71.55 -62.70 -19.49
CA GLN A 391 -72.21 -63.47 -20.55
C GLN A 391 -72.29 -62.76 -21.91
N ARG A 392 -72.10 -63.57 -22.95
CA ARG A 392 -71.98 -63.30 -24.41
C ARG A 392 -73.05 -62.32 -24.95
N THR A 393 -72.81 -61.56 -26.03
CA THR A 393 -72.75 -62.10 -27.42
C THR A 393 -72.24 -61.08 -28.46
N ALA A 394 -71.75 -61.58 -29.60
CA ALA A 394 -71.24 -60.79 -30.74
C ALA A 394 -72.28 -60.63 -31.87
N GLY A 395 -72.09 -59.68 -32.82
CA GLY A 395 -72.99 -59.62 -33.99
C GLY A 395 -72.78 -58.58 -35.11
N SER A 396 -71.80 -58.79 -36.01
CA SER A 396 -71.81 -58.40 -37.46
C SER A 396 -71.83 -56.89 -37.83
N ARG A 397 -71.35 -56.42 -39.00
CA ARG A 397 -71.46 -56.93 -40.39
C ARG A 397 -70.41 -56.28 -41.34
N LYS A 398 -69.75 -57.09 -42.19
CA LYS A 398 -69.52 -56.98 -43.68
C LYS A 398 -69.19 -55.63 -44.37
N ASP A 399 -68.46 -55.52 -45.50
CA ASP A 399 -67.83 -56.43 -46.52
C ASP A 399 -66.61 -55.67 -47.15
N LYS A 400 -65.43 -56.26 -47.42
CA LYS A 400 -64.89 -56.82 -48.71
C LYS A 400 -64.66 -55.81 -49.87
N ASP A 401 -63.57 -55.84 -50.68
CA ASP A 401 -62.60 -56.89 -51.07
C ASP A 401 -61.13 -56.41 -51.37
N LYS A 402 -60.14 -57.11 -50.77
CA LYS A 402 -58.92 -57.81 -51.31
C LYS A 402 -57.97 -57.24 -52.43
N PRO A 403 -56.68 -57.71 -52.52
CA PRO A 403 -55.50 -56.84 -52.23
C PRO A 403 -54.27 -57.02 -53.17
N PRO A 404 -53.08 -56.51 -52.78
CA PRO A 404 -51.80 -57.19 -53.05
C PRO A 404 -51.00 -57.61 -51.79
N SER A 405 -50.07 -58.55 -52.01
CA SER A 405 -49.27 -59.41 -51.10
C SER A 405 -48.89 -58.94 -49.67
N LEU A 406 -49.10 -59.86 -48.71
CA LEU A 406 -48.86 -59.75 -47.26
C LEU A 406 -47.39 -59.59 -46.76
N PRO A 407 -46.31 -60.12 -47.40
CA PRO A 407 -44.97 -60.10 -46.80
C PRO A 407 -44.33 -58.71 -46.65
N VAL A 408 -44.52 -57.83 -47.63
CA VAL A 408 -43.85 -56.51 -47.65
C VAL A 408 -44.41 -55.56 -46.59
N VAL A 409 -45.71 -55.64 -46.31
CA VAL A 409 -46.37 -54.82 -45.28
C VAL A 409 -45.90 -55.23 -43.88
N LEU A 410 -45.73 -56.54 -43.61
CA LEU A 410 -45.21 -57.03 -42.33
C LEU A 410 -43.74 -56.64 -42.10
N GLU A 411 -42.91 -56.65 -43.14
CA GLU A 411 -41.50 -56.25 -43.03
C GLU A 411 -41.37 -54.72 -42.84
N THR A 412 -42.21 -53.93 -43.54
CA THR A 412 -42.28 -52.48 -43.35
C THR A 412 -42.74 -52.14 -41.93
N LEU A 413 -43.78 -52.80 -41.42
CA LEU A 413 -44.22 -52.68 -40.02
C LEU A 413 -43.14 -53.12 -39.02
N ARG A 414 -42.38 -54.19 -39.29
CA ARG A 414 -41.25 -54.60 -38.44
C ARG A 414 -40.15 -53.53 -38.39
N SER A 415 -39.73 -53.00 -39.54
CA SER A 415 -38.70 -51.95 -39.58
C SER A 415 -39.14 -50.69 -38.83
N THR A 416 -40.37 -50.21 -39.07
CA THR A 416 -40.91 -49.05 -38.33
C THR A 416 -41.10 -49.33 -36.84
N LEU A 417 -41.61 -50.50 -36.44
CA LEU A 417 -41.73 -50.85 -35.02
C LEU A 417 -40.35 -50.89 -34.34
N THR A 418 -39.34 -51.43 -35.02
CA THR A 418 -37.95 -51.48 -34.51
C THR A 418 -37.36 -50.08 -34.41
N ASP A 419 -37.59 -49.20 -35.39
CA ASP A 419 -37.19 -47.79 -35.33
C ASP A 419 -37.88 -47.03 -34.20
N TYR A 420 -39.17 -47.27 -33.94
CA TYR A 420 -39.86 -46.68 -32.79
C TYR A 420 -39.34 -47.25 -31.46
N GLN A 421 -39.01 -48.54 -31.41
CA GLN A 421 -38.49 -49.20 -30.21
C GLN A 421 -37.06 -48.72 -29.89
N ASN A 422 -36.22 -48.53 -30.89
CA ASN A 422 -34.89 -47.92 -30.75
C ASN A 422 -35.00 -46.44 -30.33
N LYS A 423 -35.89 -45.65 -30.94
CA LYS A 423 -36.12 -44.25 -30.53
C LYS A 423 -36.67 -44.13 -29.10
N LEU A 424 -37.49 -45.08 -28.66
CA LEU A 424 -37.98 -45.15 -27.28
C LEU A 424 -36.84 -45.48 -26.30
N GLU A 425 -35.93 -46.39 -26.68
CA GLU A 425 -34.75 -46.73 -25.87
C GLU A 425 -33.72 -45.60 -25.84
N ASP A 426 -33.49 -44.91 -26.97
CA ASP A 426 -32.65 -43.69 -27.02
C ASP A 426 -33.24 -42.58 -26.13
N ALA A 427 -34.56 -42.33 -26.23
CA ALA A 427 -35.25 -41.37 -25.37
C ALA A 427 -35.22 -41.78 -23.88
N SER A 428 -35.34 -43.07 -23.57
CA SER A 428 -35.20 -43.64 -22.22
C SER A 428 -33.79 -43.44 -21.65
N ASN A 429 -32.76 -43.61 -22.49
CA ASN A 429 -31.37 -43.42 -22.09
C ASN A 429 -30.98 -41.95 -21.95
N GLU A 430 -31.50 -41.05 -22.80
CA GLU A 430 -31.37 -39.60 -22.57
C GLU A 430 -32.16 -39.14 -21.34
N LEU A 431 -33.35 -39.70 -21.07
CA LEU A 431 -34.10 -39.42 -19.83
C LEU A 431 -33.31 -39.87 -18.58
N LYS A 432 -32.64 -41.04 -18.63
CA LYS A 432 -31.75 -41.50 -17.55
C LYS A 432 -30.54 -40.57 -17.36
N LYS A 433 -29.90 -40.12 -18.44
CA LYS A 433 -28.80 -39.13 -18.36
C LYS A 433 -29.28 -37.81 -17.77
N MET A 434 -30.42 -37.30 -18.24
CA MET A 434 -31.04 -36.07 -17.74
C MET A 434 -31.38 -36.20 -16.26
N LYS A 435 -31.97 -37.33 -15.83
CA LYS A 435 -32.27 -37.60 -14.42
C LYS A 435 -31.00 -37.64 -13.56
N ALA A 436 -29.94 -38.33 -14.01
CA ALA A 436 -28.65 -38.34 -13.32
C ALA A 436 -28.02 -36.94 -13.23
N SER A 437 -28.18 -36.11 -14.27
CA SER A 437 -27.76 -34.71 -14.27
C SER A 437 -28.57 -33.86 -13.29
N CYS A 438 -29.89 -34.04 -13.22
CA CYS A 438 -30.75 -33.38 -12.23
C CYS A 438 -30.42 -33.82 -10.80
N GLU A 439 -30.13 -35.09 -10.55
CA GLU A 439 -29.70 -35.59 -9.24
C GLU A 439 -28.32 -35.02 -8.84
N LYS A 440 -27.40 -34.85 -9.79
CA LYS A 440 -26.11 -34.16 -9.57
C LYS A 440 -26.32 -32.68 -9.24
N MET A 441 -27.14 -31.98 -10.03
CA MET A 441 -27.46 -30.57 -9.81
C MET A 441 -28.18 -30.34 -8.47
N THR A 442 -29.07 -31.25 -8.05
CA THR A 442 -29.74 -31.20 -6.74
C THR A 442 -28.72 -31.34 -5.60
N LYS A 443 -27.77 -32.27 -5.70
CA LYS A 443 -26.67 -32.42 -4.73
C LYS A 443 -25.76 -31.19 -4.69
N GLU A 444 -25.45 -30.59 -5.84
CA GLU A 444 -24.67 -29.36 -5.92
C GLU A 444 -25.42 -28.18 -5.26
N ILE A 445 -26.73 -28.03 -5.55
CA ILE A 445 -27.61 -27.03 -4.90
C ILE A 445 -27.67 -27.23 -3.38
N ASP A 446 -27.83 -28.46 -2.89
CA ASP A 446 -27.90 -28.73 -1.45
C ASP A 446 -26.54 -28.53 -0.76
N SER A 447 -25.42 -28.86 -1.43
CA SER A 447 -24.08 -28.50 -0.94
C SER A 447 -23.87 -26.98 -0.87
N SER A 448 -24.40 -26.24 -1.86
CA SER A 448 -24.37 -24.78 -1.88
C SER A 448 -25.25 -24.16 -0.79
N LYS A 449 -26.43 -24.72 -0.52
CA LYS A 449 -27.29 -24.31 0.62
C LYS A 449 -26.61 -24.58 1.96
N GLN A 450 -25.91 -25.71 2.11
CA GLN A 450 -25.18 -26.04 3.33
C GLN A 450 -24.02 -25.07 3.55
N LYS A 451 -23.27 -24.72 2.49
CA LYS A 451 -22.22 -23.69 2.52
C LYS A 451 -22.78 -22.29 2.83
N LEU A 452 -23.95 -21.94 2.29
CA LEU A 452 -24.61 -20.67 2.60
C LEU A 452 -25.05 -20.61 4.08
N ARG A 453 -25.50 -21.74 4.64
CA ARG A 453 -25.86 -21.86 6.07
C ARG A 453 -24.64 -21.71 6.97
N SER A 454 -23.50 -22.32 6.65
CA SER A 454 -22.28 -22.12 7.43
C SER A 454 -21.81 -20.67 7.33
N GLN A 455 -21.76 -20.07 6.13
CA GLN A 455 -21.39 -18.66 5.96
C GLN A 455 -22.30 -17.69 6.72
N ASN A 456 -23.61 -17.96 6.79
CA ASN A 456 -24.53 -17.16 7.62
C ASN A 456 -24.29 -17.35 9.12
N GLN A 457 -23.88 -18.54 9.56
CA GLN A 457 -23.49 -18.78 10.95
C GLN A 457 -22.18 -18.04 11.28
N ASP A 458 -21.17 -18.13 10.41
CA ASP A 458 -19.88 -17.44 10.54
C ASP A 458 -20.07 -15.91 10.58
N LEU A 459 -20.95 -15.36 9.72
CA LEU A 459 -21.33 -13.94 9.73
C LEU A 459 -22.06 -13.54 11.02
N LYS A 460 -22.92 -14.41 11.56
CA LYS A 460 -23.63 -14.14 12.81
C LYS A 460 -22.68 -14.13 14.00
N GLU A 461 -21.76 -15.09 14.06
CA GLU A 461 -20.69 -15.15 15.06
C GLU A 461 -19.76 -13.93 14.95
N ALA A 462 -19.36 -13.53 13.74
CA ALA A 462 -18.58 -12.31 13.51
C ALA A 462 -19.33 -11.04 13.96
N GLN A 463 -20.65 -10.96 13.75
CA GLN A 463 -21.48 -9.84 14.19
C GLN A 463 -21.62 -9.78 15.72
N ASP A 464 -21.75 -10.92 16.39
CA ASP A 464 -21.83 -11.00 17.85
C ASP A 464 -20.47 -10.68 18.50
N ASN A 465 -19.37 -11.20 17.93
CA ASN A 465 -18.00 -10.83 18.31
C ASN A 465 -17.73 -9.33 18.12
N LEU A 466 -18.23 -8.71 17.05
CA LEU A 466 -18.14 -7.25 16.84
C LEU A 466 -18.93 -6.46 17.89
N SER A 467 -20.10 -6.98 18.31
CA SER A 467 -20.92 -6.40 19.38
C SER A 467 -20.18 -6.43 20.73
N ASP A 468 -19.53 -7.54 21.06
CA ASP A 468 -18.76 -7.69 22.30
C ASP A 468 -17.45 -6.89 22.28
N ALA A 469 -16.75 -6.84 21.15
CA ALA A 469 -15.60 -5.95 20.96
C ALA A 469 -15.98 -4.47 21.11
N ASN A 470 -17.17 -4.07 20.62
CA ASN A 470 -17.69 -2.72 20.81
C ASN A 470 -18.04 -2.42 22.29
N LYS A 471 -18.51 -3.42 23.06
CA LYS A 471 -18.68 -3.28 24.53
C LYS A 471 -17.33 -3.12 25.23
N GLU A 472 -16.31 -3.93 24.88
CA GLU A 472 -14.96 -3.79 25.43
C GLU A 472 -14.36 -2.41 25.10
N LEU A 473 -14.53 -1.92 23.86
CA LEU A 473 -14.06 -0.61 23.42
C LEU A 473 -14.72 0.53 24.22
N ASN A 474 -16.03 0.46 24.46
CA ASN A 474 -16.73 1.44 25.29
C ASN A 474 -16.27 1.39 26.76
N HIS A 475 -15.99 0.20 27.30
CA HIS A 475 -15.41 0.04 28.64
C HIS A 475 -13.98 0.59 28.75
N LEU A 476 -13.16 0.42 27.70
CA LEU A 476 -11.83 1.01 27.61
C LEU A 476 -11.90 2.54 27.50
N ARG A 477 -12.85 3.10 26.73
CA ARG A 477 -13.10 4.55 26.68
C ARG A 477 -13.46 5.13 28.06
N ALA A 478 -14.34 4.47 28.81
CA ALA A 478 -14.65 4.88 30.18
C ALA A 478 -13.39 4.88 31.08
N LYS A 479 -12.60 3.81 31.04
CA LYS A 479 -11.31 3.73 31.76
C LYS A 479 -10.28 4.77 31.34
N CYS A 480 -10.32 5.26 30.10
CA CYS A 480 -9.47 6.38 29.67
C CYS A 480 -9.91 7.69 30.35
N VAL A 481 -11.22 7.98 30.41
CA VAL A 481 -11.76 9.16 31.12
C VAL A 481 -11.43 9.09 32.62
N ASP A 482 -11.55 7.92 33.25
CA ASP A 482 -11.15 7.72 34.66
C ASP A 482 -9.64 7.98 34.88
N ARG A 483 -8.79 7.60 33.92
CA ARG A 483 -7.34 7.88 33.98
C ARG A 483 -7.02 9.35 33.72
N GLU A 484 -7.74 10.02 32.83
CA GLU A 484 -7.58 11.46 32.59
C GLU A 484 -7.97 12.28 33.81
N THR A 485 -9.06 11.93 34.49
CA THR A 485 -9.45 12.59 35.76
C THR A 485 -8.41 12.34 36.86
N LEU A 486 -7.88 11.11 37.00
CA LEU A 486 -6.79 10.82 37.93
C LEU A 486 -5.50 11.60 37.62
N ILE A 487 -5.13 11.75 36.34
CA ILE A 487 -4.00 12.58 35.91
C ILE A 487 -4.24 14.06 36.23
N GLY A 488 -5.49 14.53 36.12
CA GLY A 488 -5.90 15.86 36.58
C GLY A 488 -5.65 16.07 38.08
N THR A 489 -6.08 15.11 38.92
CA THR A 489 -5.86 15.15 40.37
C THR A 489 -4.37 15.10 40.73
N LEU A 490 -3.59 14.19 40.12
CA LEU A 490 -2.14 14.07 40.37
C LEU A 490 -1.36 15.33 39.94
N LYS A 491 -1.80 16.04 38.90
CA LYS A 491 -1.24 17.36 38.52
C LYS A 491 -1.54 18.43 39.58
N MET A 492 -2.74 18.43 40.15
CA MET A 492 -3.11 19.33 41.25
C MET A 492 -2.28 19.06 42.52
N GLU A 493 -2.11 17.80 42.90
CA GLU A 493 -1.24 17.39 44.02
C GLU A 493 0.23 17.76 43.76
N LEU A 494 0.70 17.53 42.53
CA LEU A 494 1.87 18.12 41.87
C LEU A 494 2.17 19.56 42.33
N GLN A 495 1.23 20.41 41.98
CA GLN A 495 1.29 21.86 42.17
C GLN A 495 1.22 22.26 43.65
N ASN A 496 0.44 21.53 44.45
CA ASN A 496 0.35 21.73 45.90
C ASN A 496 1.66 21.41 46.63
N VAL A 497 2.33 20.29 46.29
CA VAL A 497 3.61 19.90 46.90
C VAL A 497 4.71 20.92 46.57
N LEU A 498 4.76 21.40 45.32
CA LEU A 498 5.69 22.47 44.93
C LEU A 498 5.45 23.77 45.72
N HIS A 499 4.19 24.15 45.95
CA HIS A 499 3.86 25.30 46.78
C HIS A 499 4.24 25.11 48.26
N CYS A 500 4.04 23.92 48.82
CA CYS A 500 4.45 23.59 50.19
C CYS A 500 5.98 23.65 50.37
N TRP A 501 6.75 23.16 49.40
CA TRP A 501 8.22 23.18 49.43
C TRP A 501 8.78 24.61 49.42
N GLU A 502 8.30 25.47 48.53
CA GLU A 502 8.74 26.88 48.47
C GLU A 502 8.40 27.62 49.79
N LYS A 503 7.28 27.27 50.44
CA LYS A 503 6.90 27.80 51.75
C LYS A 503 7.80 27.33 52.90
N GLU A 504 8.42 26.15 52.81
CA GLU A 504 9.35 25.62 53.83
C GLU A 504 10.75 26.22 53.68
N LYS A 505 11.19 26.40 52.43
CA LYS A 505 12.44 27.06 52.07
C LYS A 505 12.56 28.47 52.66
N VAL A 506 11.47 29.25 52.68
CA VAL A 506 11.42 30.56 53.36
C VAL A 506 11.64 30.43 54.87
N ARG A 507 10.95 29.50 55.55
CA ARG A 507 11.10 29.25 57.01
C ARG A 507 12.53 28.84 57.40
N ALA A 508 13.19 28.06 56.57
CA ALA A 508 14.59 27.67 56.80
C ALA A 508 15.52 28.89 56.82
N THR A 509 15.34 29.84 55.88
CA THR A 509 16.14 31.08 55.85
C THR A 509 15.83 32.05 56.98
N GLU A 510 14.62 32.00 57.56
CA GLU A 510 14.25 32.84 58.70
C GLU A 510 14.93 32.38 60.00
N SER A 511 14.98 31.06 60.26
CA SER A 511 15.61 30.51 61.47
C SER A 511 17.14 30.64 61.49
N GLU A 512 17.80 30.50 60.34
CA GLU A 512 19.25 30.70 60.21
C GLU A 512 19.68 32.15 60.55
N ASN A 513 18.84 33.13 60.23
CA ASN A 513 19.03 34.54 60.59
C ASN A 513 18.82 34.85 62.09
N GLU A 514 18.10 34.02 62.84
CA GLU A 514 17.97 34.17 64.30
C GLU A 514 19.18 33.59 65.04
N ILE A 515 19.72 32.47 64.58
CA ILE A 515 20.92 31.83 65.13
C ILE A 515 22.15 32.76 65.01
N GLN A 516 22.27 33.50 63.90
CA GLN A 516 23.30 34.53 63.75
C GLN A 516 23.15 35.75 64.69
N LYS A 517 21.97 36.02 65.25
CA LYS A 517 21.76 37.09 66.24
C LYS A 517 22.18 36.65 67.64
N LEU A 518 21.81 35.43 68.04
CA LEU A 518 22.19 34.84 69.34
C LEU A 518 23.72 34.73 69.49
N THR A 519 24.42 34.33 68.44
CA THR A 519 25.88 34.15 68.44
C THR A 519 26.65 35.47 68.70
N LYS A 520 26.06 36.63 68.38
CA LYS A 520 26.70 37.96 68.57
C LYS A 520 26.56 38.54 69.98
N VAL A 521 25.68 37.98 70.82
CA VAL A 521 25.45 38.47 72.20
C VAL A 521 26.45 37.86 73.19
N TYR A 522 26.95 36.65 72.92
CA TYR A 522 27.82 35.89 73.83
C TYR A 522 29.30 36.34 73.89
N GLN A 523 29.72 37.31 73.06
CA GLN A 523 31.13 37.64 72.83
C GLN A 523 31.68 38.87 73.58
N LYS A 524 31.00 39.39 74.61
CA LYS A 524 31.40 40.66 75.27
C LYS A 524 31.52 40.68 76.80
N ASP A 525 31.27 39.57 77.50
CA ASP A 525 30.90 39.65 78.93
C ASP A 525 31.97 39.26 79.97
N THR A 526 33.15 38.73 79.58
CA THR A 526 34.09 38.12 80.55
C THR A 526 35.59 38.27 80.23
N GLU A 527 36.14 39.49 80.31
CA GLU A 527 37.60 39.68 80.21
C GLU A 527 38.23 40.52 81.35
N ILE A 528 39.38 40.02 81.83
CA ILE A 528 40.44 40.70 82.61
C ILE A 528 40.45 40.56 84.15
N SER A 529 39.43 40.98 84.93
CA SER A 529 39.55 41.03 86.41
C SER A 529 39.34 39.71 87.19
N HIS A 530 39.82 38.59 86.67
CA HIS A 530 40.36 37.53 87.55
C HIS A 530 41.58 36.81 86.98
N LEU A 531 42.27 37.41 85.98
CA LEU A 531 43.35 36.76 85.23
C LEU A 531 44.50 36.21 86.10
N GLU A 532 44.73 36.74 87.31
CA GLU A 532 45.79 36.26 88.21
C GLU A 532 45.39 35.03 89.05
N TYR A 533 44.14 34.95 89.55
CA TYR A 533 43.60 33.71 90.12
C TYR A 533 43.40 32.65 89.03
N ILE A 534 42.91 33.10 87.87
CA ILE A 534 42.84 32.30 86.65
C ILE A 534 44.22 31.79 86.25
N CYS A 535 45.37 32.39 86.57
CA CYS A 535 46.67 31.78 86.27
C CYS A 535 46.97 30.55 87.15
N LYS A 536 46.61 30.57 88.44
CA LYS A 536 46.82 29.43 89.34
C LYS A 536 45.75 28.35 89.16
N ASN A 537 44.48 28.75 89.07
CA ASN A 537 43.43 27.83 88.64
C ASN A 537 43.71 27.30 87.24
N LYS A 538 44.20 28.09 86.26
CA LYS A 538 44.63 27.57 84.94
C LYS A 538 45.67 26.48 85.07
N SER A 539 46.62 26.51 85.99
CA SER A 539 47.60 25.40 86.04
C SER A 539 46.95 24.04 86.29
N ASP A 540 45.92 24.00 87.14
CA ASP A 540 45.27 22.76 87.54
C ASP A 540 44.00 22.48 86.70
N THR A 541 43.19 23.50 86.41
CA THR A 541 42.10 23.40 85.43
C THR A 541 42.60 23.23 84.00
N MET A 542 43.82 23.62 83.61
CA MET A 542 44.37 23.30 82.28
C MET A 542 44.94 21.89 82.24
N ARG A 543 45.25 21.27 83.40
CA ARG A 543 45.55 19.84 83.47
C ARG A 543 44.27 19.00 83.45
N GLU A 544 43.24 19.41 84.18
CA GLU A 544 41.90 18.79 84.09
C GLU A 544 41.22 19.08 82.74
N LEU A 545 41.44 20.25 82.13
CA LEU A 545 40.98 20.60 80.79
C LEU A 545 41.83 19.92 79.72
N GLN A 546 43.12 19.67 79.91
CA GLN A 546 43.88 18.79 79.03
C GLN A 546 43.38 17.35 79.15
N GLN A 547 43.16 16.84 80.36
CA GLN A 547 42.61 15.50 80.58
C GLN A 547 41.20 15.37 79.99
N THR A 548 40.30 16.35 80.19
CA THR A 548 38.96 16.33 79.59
C THR A 548 38.94 16.73 78.12
N GLN A 549 39.89 17.52 77.61
CA GLN A 549 40.09 17.71 76.16
C GLN A 549 40.60 16.42 75.53
N GLU A 550 41.50 15.68 76.18
CA GLU A 550 42.03 14.41 75.67
C GLU A 550 40.98 13.30 75.78
N ASP A 551 40.20 13.24 76.86
CA ASP A 551 39.06 12.32 76.98
C ASP A 551 37.93 12.70 76.00
N THR A 552 37.68 13.98 75.73
CA THR A 552 36.72 14.39 74.69
C THR A 552 37.28 14.23 73.28
N PHE A 553 38.58 14.41 73.03
CA PHE A 553 39.23 14.09 71.77
C PHE A 553 39.23 12.59 71.52
N ASN A 554 39.52 11.77 72.52
CA ASN A 554 39.43 10.30 72.43
C ASN A 554 37.98 9.88 72.19
N LYS A 555 37.00 10.49 72.87
CA LYS A 555 35.57 10.21 72.66
C LYS A 555 35.07 10.68 71.29
N VAL A 556 35.55 11.82 70.78
CA VAL A 556 35.28 12.33 69.43
C VAL A 556 36.00 11.48 68.38
N ALA A 557 37.23 11.02 68.62
CA ALA A 557 37.97 10.12 67.74
C ALA A 557 37.30 8.73 67.67
N GLU A 558 36.80 8.19 68.78
CA GLU A 558 36.02 6.95 68.79
C GLU A 558 34.65 7.14 68.12
N GLN A 559 33.97 8.27 68.34
CA GLN A 559 32.77 8.62 67.57
C GLN A 559 33.07 8.76 66.08
N MET A 560 34.21 9.34 65.71
CA MET A 560 34.62 9.55 64.31
C MET A 560 35.05 8.23 63.65
N LYS A 561 35.71 7.31 64.37
CA LYS A 561 35.95 5.93 63.92
C LYS A 561 34.64 5.16 63.72
N VAL A 562 33.68 5.31 64.65
CA VAL A 562 32.34 4.70 64.51
C VAL A 562 31.61 5.28 63.29
N GLN A 563 31.64 6.59 63.10
CA GLN A 563 31.04 7.29 61.96
C GLN A 563 31.73 6.94 60.64
N GLU A 564 33.06 6.81 60.62
CA GLU A 564 33.84 6.35 59.47
C GLU A 564 33.49 4.89 59.15
N SER A 565 33.41 4.00 60.15
CA SER A 565 33.00 2.61 59.94
C SER A 565 31.57 2.49 59.41
N TYR A 566 30.67 3.39 59.85
CA TYR A 566 29.31 3.50 59.34
C TYR A 566 29.31 3.97 57.88
N TRP A 567 30.08 5.01 57.52
CA TRP A 567 30.22 5.48 56.14
C TRP A 567 30.91 4.45 55.23
N GLN A 568 31.92 3.73 55.69
CA GLN A 568 32.55 2.64 54.94
C GLN A 568 31.60 1.46 54.72
N LYS A 569 30.74 1.15 55.70
CA LYS A 569 29.68 0.15 55.54
C LYS A 569 28.60 0.62 54.55
N GLN A 570 28.11 1.85 54.70
CA GLN A 570 27.15 2.45 53.77
C GLN A 570 27.71 2.53 52.35
N LYS A 571 28.99 2.89 52.19
CA LYS A 571 29.70 2.88 50.90
C LYS A 571 29.73 1.48 50.28
N LYS A 572 30.11 0.44 51.04
CA LYS A 572 30.11 -0.95 50.55
C LYS A 572 28.71 -1.42 50.14
N GLU A 573 27.69 -1.09 50.92
CA GLU A 573 26.29 -1.40 50.59
C GLU A 573 25.86 -0.69 49.29
N LEU A 574 26.25 0.57 49.10
CA LEU A 574 26.00 1.34 47.88
C LEU A 574 26.75 0.77 46.66
N GLU A 575 28.03 0.45 46.80
CA GLU A 575 28.87 -0.18 45.77
C GLU A 575 28.29 -1.54 45.35
N GLN A 576 27.80 -2.33 46.31
CA GLN A 576 27.18 -3.62 46.04
C GLN A 576 25.81 -3.48 45.36
N GLN A 577 25.01 -2.46 45.69
CA GLN A 577 23.78 -2.12 44.97
C GLN A 577 24.07 -1.67 43.52
N TYR A 578 25.05 -0.79 43.31
CA TYR A 578 25.45 -0.37 41.96
C TYR A 578 26.01 -1.54 41.15
N SER A 579 26.80 -2.43 41.76
CA SER A 579 27.27 -3.66 41.12
C SER A 579 26.11 -4.56 40.67
N GLY A 580 25.09 -4.72 41.51
CA GLY A 580 23.88 -5.48 41.15
C GLY A 580 23.13 -4.83 39.98
N LEU A 581 22.92 -3.52 40.04
CA LEU A 581 22.23 -2.76 38.99
C LEU A 581 22.99 -2.79 37.66
N LEU A 582 24.32 -2.68 37.67
CA LEU A 582 25.15 -2.85 36.46
C LEU A 582 25.04 -4.27 35.89
N GLY A 583 25.03 -5.29 36.74
CA GLY A 583 24.80 -6.68 36.34
C GLY A 583 23.45 -6.88 35.65
N GLU A 584 22.38 -6.32 36.21
CA GLU A 584 21.05 -6.33 35.60
C GLU A 584 21.00 -5.58 34.26
N VAL A 585 21.61 -4.39 34.17
CA VAL A 585 21.67 -3.61 32.93
C VAL A 585 22.46 -4.37 31.85
N HIS A 586 23.57 -5.02 32.23
CA HIS A 586 24.36 -5.83 31.29
C HIS A 586 23.59 -7.07 30.81
N ALA A 587 22.90 -7.78 31.71
CA ALA A 587 22.04 -8.91 31.35
C ALA A 587 20.87 -8.50 30.43
N ARG A 588 20.25 -7.33 30.68
CA ARG A 588 19.22 -6.76 29.79
C ARG A 588 19.81 -6.40 28.42
N ALA A 589 20.98 -5.79 28.37
CA ALA A 589 21.67 -5.44 27.12
C ALA A 589 22.02 -6.69 26.28
N GLN A 590 22.58 -7.74 26.90
CA GLN A 590 22.83 -9.03 26.23
C GLN A 590 21.54 -9.65 25.67
N LYS A 591 20.43 -9.62 26.45
CA LYS A 591 19.13 -10.12 25.97
C LYS A 591 18.60 -9.32 24.77
N TYR A 592 18.79 -8.00 24.74
CA TYR A 592 18.43 -7.20 23.56
C TYR A 592 19.34 -7.49 22.36
N GLN A 593 20.64 -7.74 22.57
CA GLN A 593 21.55 -8.16 21.51
C GLN A 593 21.11 -9.48 20.87
N GLU A 594 20.75 -10.48 21.68
CA GLU A 594 20.20 -11.74 21.16
C GLU A 594 18.91 -11.56 20.35
N ILE A 595 18.01 -10.70 20.83
CA ILE A 595 16.75 -10.39 20.12
C ILE A 595 17.05 -9.68 18.79
N ALA A 596 18.04 -8.79 18.76
CA ALA A 596 18.47 -8.08 17.56
C ALA A 596 19.10 -9.02 16.52
N GLU A 597 19.99 -9.94 16.93
CA GLU A 597 20.56 -10.94 16.00
C GLU A 597 19.48 -11.92 15.49
N LYS A 598 18.56 -12.39 16.35
CA LYS A 598 17.41 -13.21 15.93
C LYS A 598 16.46 -12.46 14.98
N ALA A 599 16.31 -11.15 15.15
CA ALA A 599 15.53 -10.31 14.22
C ALA A 599 16.25 -10.15 12.86
N LYS A 600 17.56 -9.90 12.87
CA LYS A 600 18.42 -9.78 11.69
C LYS A 600 18.47 -11.08 10.87
N GLU A 601 18.54 -12.24 11.53
CA GLU A 601 18.46 -13.54 10.85
C GLU A 601 17.09 -13.74 10.18
N ARG A 602 15.99 -13.38 10.87
CA ARG A 602 14.64 -13.39 10.29
C ARG A 602 14.51 -12.43 9.10
N CYS A 603 15.09 -11.23 9.18
CA CYS A 603 15.14 -10.29 8.05
C CYS A 603 15.85 -10.91 6.84
N SER A 604 17.01 -11.55 7.04
CA SER A 604 17.73 -12.22 5.93
C SER A 604 16.93 -13.37 5.29
N ILE A 605 16.15 -14.13 6.08
CA ILE A 605 15.25 -15.16 5.55
C ILE A 605 14.11 -14.54 4.73
N ILE A 606 13.52 -13.44 5.21
CA ILE A 606 12.46 -12.70 4.51
C ILE A 606 12.98 -12.03 3.24
N GLU A 607 14.20 -11.49 3.25
CA GLU A 607 14.87 -10.93 2.07
C GLU A 607 15.08 -11.99 0.98
N LYS A 608 15.61 -13.17 1.32
CA LYS A 608 15.74 -14.29 0.37
C LYS A 608 14.40 -14.74 -0.20
N ALA A 609 13.36 -14.81 0.63
CA ALA A 609 12.00 -15.12 0.17
C ALA A 609 11.44 -14.03 -0.77
N ARG A 610 11.73 -12.74 -0.49
CA ARG A 610 11.37 -11.62 -1.35
C ARG A 610 12.11 -11.66 -2.69
N GLU A 611 13.41 -11.94 -2.70
CA GLU A 611 14.21 -12.10 -3.92
C GLU A 611 13.69 -13.24 -4.79
N GLN A 612 13.36 -14.40 -4.18
CA GLN A 612 12.74 -15.52 -4.88
C GLN A 612 11.39 -15.13 -5.49
N LEU A 613 10.51 -14.47 -4.73
CA LEU A 613 9.20 -14.02 -5.24
C LEU A 613 9.34 -12.95 -6.35
N ILE A 614 10.34 -12.08 -6.29
CA ILE A 614 10.65 -11.13 -7.38
C ILE A 614 11.07 -11.89 -8.65
N HIS A 615 11.91 -12.92 -8.51
CA HIS A 615 12.34 -13.75 -9.63
C HIS A 615 11.15 -14.51 -10.24
N GLU A 616 10.34 -15.18 -9.43
CA GLU A 616 9.12 -15.88 -9.86
C GLU A 616 8.11 -14.94 -10.54
N ASN A 617 7.91 -13.73 -9.99
CA ASN A 617 7.05 -12.72 -10.61
C ASN A 617 7.59 -12.27 -11.99
N SER A 618 8.90 -12.06 -12.11
CA SER A 618 9.53 -11.70 -13.39
C SER A 618 9.38 -12.81 -14.44
N HIS A 619 9.52 -14.08 -14.03
CA HIS A 619 9.32 -15.25 -14.87
C HIS A 619 7.86 -15.40 -15.32
N LEU A 620 6.90 -15.23 -14.40
CA LEU A 620 5.47 -15.25 -14.71
C LEU A 620 5.08 -14.10 -15.65
N LYS A 621 5.62 -12.90 -15.46
CA LYS A 621 5.41 -11.74 -16.35
C LYS A 621 5.98 -11.98 -17.75
N SER A 622 7.16 -12.58 -17.85
CA SER A 622 7.74 -13.01 -19.15
C SER A 622 6.87 -14.07 -19.83
N THR A 623 6.38 -15.05 -19.08
CA THR A 623 5.49 -16.11 -19.58
C THR A 623 4.16 -15.54 -20.08
N LEU A 624 3.53 -14.63 -19.30
CA LEU A 624 2.26 -13.98 -19.64
C LEU A 624 2.38 -13.08 -20.88
N THR A 625 3.43 -12.27 -20.98
CA THR A 625 3.65 -11.44 -22.18
C THR A 625 3.92 -12.31 -23.42
N GLN A 626 4.59 -13.45 -23.26
CA GLN A 626 4.76 -14.41 -24.35
C GLN A 626 3.44 -15.09 -24.77
N THR A 627 2.56 -15.48 -23.83
CA THR A 627 1.24 -16.05 -24.18
C THR A 627 0.31 -15.01 -24.77
N GLN A 628 0.29 -13.78 -24.26
CA GLN A 628 -0.45 -12.65 -24.86
C GLN A 628 0.00 -12.40 -26.31
N LYS A 629 1.32 -12.39 -26.59
CA LYS A 629 1.84 -12.25 -27.96
C LYS A 629 1.41 -13.40 -28.88
N LYS A 630 1.41 -14.64 -28.38
CA LYS A 630 0.90 -15.83 -29.10
C LYS A 630 -0.59 -15.68 -29.42
N HIS A 631 -1.42 -15.34 -28.44
CA HIS A 631 -2.86 -15.15 -28.64
C HIS A 631 -3.19 -14.00 -29.59
N ALA A 632 -2.53 -12.85 -29.46
CA ALA A 632 -2.69 -11.73 -30.38
C ALA A 632 -2.24 -12.08 -31.81
N SER A 633 -1.25 -12.97 -31.99
CA SER A 633 -0.79 -13.41 -33.31
C SER A 633 -1.84 -14.30 -33.98
N LEU A 634 -2.40 -15.24 -33.21
CA LEU A 634 -3.48 -16.11 -33.66
C LEU A 634 -4.74 -15.31 -33.98
N LEU A 635 -5.13 -14.36 -33.13
CA LEU A 635 -6.30 -13.50 -33.36
C LEU A 635 -6.14 -12.65 -34.62
N ALA A 636 -4.98 -12.03 -34.82
CA ALA A 636 -4.70 -11.25 -36.02
C ALA A 636 -4.68 -12.12 -37.29
N ALA A 637 -4.13 -13.34 -37.24
CA ALA A 637 -4.21 -14.29 -38.34
C ALA A 637 -5.66 -14.71 -38.64
N CYS A 638 -6.47 -15.01 -37.62
CA CYS A 638 -7.90 -15.28 -37.77
C CYS A 638 -8.66 -14.10 -38.39
N ALA A 639 -8.33 -12.86 -38.00
CA ALA A 639 -8.94 -11.64 -38.54
C ALA A 639 -8.60 -11.45 -40.02
N LEU A 640 -7.34 -11.67 -40.41
CA LEU A 640 -6.90 -11.64 -41.81
C LEU A 640 -7.62 -12.73 -42.64
N MET A 641 -7.72 -13.97 -42.14
CA MET A 641 -8.46 -15.04 -42.83
C MET A 641 -9.97 -14.74 -42.94
N SER A 642 -10.59 -14.18 -41.89
CA SER A 642 -12.01 -13.78 -41.90
C SER A 642 -12.26 -12.65 -42.92
N GLY A 643 -11.34 -11.70 -43.02
CA GLY A 643 -11.36 -10.66 -44.06
C GLY A 643 -11.26 -11.21 -45.49
N ALA A 644 -10.54 -12.32 -45.68
CA ALA A 644 -10.49 -13.05 -46.95
C ALA A 644 -11.75 -13.90 -47.23
N LEU A 645 -12.43 -14.38 -46.18
CA LEU A 645 -13.67 -15.17 -46.28
C LEU A 645 -14.88 -14.32 -46.70
N TYR A 646 -14.93 -13.04 -46.33
CA TYR A 646 -16.08 -12.18 -46.64
C TYR A 646 -16.30 -11.98 -48.16
N PRO A 647 -15.30 -11.58 -48.98
CA PRO A 647 -15.45 -11.52 -50.45
C PRO A 647 -15.80 -12.87 -51.09
N LEU A 648 -15.31 -13.98 -50.53
CA LEU A 648 -15.69 -15.34 -50.95
C LEU A 648 -17.19 -15.57 -50.74
N TYR A 649 -17.71 -15.24 -49.55
CA TYR A 649 -19.12 -15.37 -49.22
C TYR A 649 -19.98 -14.49 -50.13
N SER A 650 -19.60 -13.22 -50.35
CA SER A 650 -20.28 -12.34 -51.31
C SER A 650 -20.31 -12.91 -52.73
N ARG A 651 -19.20 -13.53 -53.19
CA ARG A 651 -19.12 -14.17 -54.52
C ARG A 651 -19.95 -15.45 -54.60
N LEU A 652 -20.02 -16.23 -53.52
CA LEU A 652 -20.90 -17.39 -53.41
C LEU A 652 -22.38 -16.99 -53.45
N CYS A 653 -22.76 -15.93 -52.73
CA CYS A 653 -24.10 -15.35 -52.80
C CYS A 653 -24.44 -14.88 -54.21
N ALA A 654 -23.53 -14.18 -54.90
CA ALA A 654 -23.73 -13.74 -56.28
C ALA A 654 -23.86 -14.91 -57.27
N LEU A 655 -23.11 -16.00 -57.07
CA LEU A 655 -23.28 -17.24 -57.86
C LEU A 655 -24.59 -17.97 -57.54
N SER A 656 -25.05 -17.91 -56.28
CA SER A 656 -26.38 -18.43 -55.91
C SER A 656 -27.48 -17.64 -56.59
N THR A 657 -27.47 -16.31 -56.54
CA THR A 657 -28.51 -15.50 -57.21
C THR A 657 -28.48 -15.66 -58.73
N GLN A 658 -27.31 -15.83 -59.34
CA GLN A 658 -27.19 -16.19 -60.76
C GLN A 658 -27.77 -17.58 -61.07
N ARG A 659 -27.53 -18.59 -60.21
CA ARG A 659 -28.17 -19.92 -60.33
C ARG A 659 -29.69 -19.78 -60.25
N ASP A 660 -30.19 -19.04 -59.26
CA ASP A 660 -31.62 -18.91 -59.00
C ASP A 660 -32.32 -18.18 -60.15
N PHE A 661 -31.74 -17.10 -60.67
CA PHE A 661 -32.22 -16.43 -61.88
C PHE A 661 -32.23 -17.33 -63.13
N LEU A 662 -31.19 -18.16 -63.32
CA LEU A 662 -31.15 -19.12 -64.43
C LEU A 662 -32.19 -20.24 -64.25
N GLN A 663 -32.45 -20.66 -63.01
CA GLN A 663 -33.45 -21.66 -62.68
C GLN A 663 -34.87 -21.12 -62.90
N ASP A 664 -35.13 -19.87 -62.53
CA ASP A 664 -36.38 -19.17 -62.84
C ASP A 664 -36.57 -19.01 -64.35
N GLN A 665 -35.55 -18.59 -65.11
CA GLN A 665 -35.66 -18.52 -66.58
C GLN A 665 -35.98 -19.88 -67.22
N VAL A 666 -35.39 -20.97 -66.73
CA VAL A 666 -35.72 -22.33 -67.18
C VAL A 666 -37.17 -22.67 -66.83
N HIS A 667 -37.64 -22.31 -65.63
CA HIS A 667 -39.02 -22.55 -65.22
C HIS A 667 -40.01 -21.75 -66.06
N THR A 668 -39.80 -20.44 -66.27
CA THR A 668 -40.63 -19.59 -67.14
C THR A 668 -40.65 -20.13 -68.57
N TYR A 669 -39.52 -20.60 -69.11
CA TYR A 669 -39.47 -21.22 -70.44
C TYR A 669 -40.25 -22.54 -70.51
N GLU A 670 -40.25 -23.36 -69.46
CA GLU A 670 -41.05 -24.59 -69.41
C GLU A 670 -42.55 -24.30 -69.27
N VAL A 671 -42.95 -23.29 -68.48
CA VAL A 671 -44.34 -22.81 -68.39
C VAL A 671 -44.82 -22.27 -69.74
N LEU A 672 -44.11 -21.31 -70.34
CA LEU A 672 -44.45 -20.73 -71.65
C LEU A 672 -44.60 -21.81 -72.73
N LYS A 673 -43.73 -22.83 -72.72
CA LYS A 673 -43.78 -23.95 -73.66
C LYS A 673 -45.02 -24.83 -73.48
N GLU A 674 -45.52 -24.98 -72.26
CA GLU A 674 -46.73 -25.76 -71.98
C GLU A 674 -48.01 -24.93 -72.21
N GLU A 675 -47.97 -23.61 -72.00
CA GLU A 675 -49.00 -22.67 -72.44
C GLU A 675 -49.14 -22.66 -73.97
N ILE A 676 -48.03 -22.55 -74.72
CA ILE A 676 -48.02 -22.62 -76.18
C ILE A 676 -48.61 -23.96 -76.67
N ARG A 677 -48.31 -25.07 -75.99
CA ARG A 677 -48.95 -26.37 -76.28
C ARG A 677 -50.45 -26.35 -76.03
N THR A 678 -50.86 -25.81 -74.90
CA THR A 678 -52.28 -25.71 -74.51
C THR A 678 -53.06 -24.86 -75.51
N LEU A 679 -52.48 -23.73 -75.95
CA LEU A 679 -53.04 -22.83 -76.96
C LEU A 679 -53.13 -23.50 -78.35
N VAL A 680 -52.11 -24.24 -78.76
CA VAL A 680 -52.14 -25.04 -80.00
C VAL A 680 -53.25 -26.11 -79.93
N CYS A 681 -53.37 -26.83 -78.81
CA CYS A 681 -54.42 -27.83 -78.61
C CYS A 681 -55.84 -27.23 -78.54
N ALA A 682 -55.98 -25.97 -78.12
CA ALA A 682 -57.26 -25.26 -78.06
C ALA A 682 -57.70 -24.68 -79.43
N LEU A 683 -56.73 -24.38 -80.31
CA LEU A 683 -56.97 -23.83 -81.65
C LEU A 683 -57.00 -24.90 -82.76
N SER A 684 -56.65 -26.15 -82.47
CA SER A 684 -56.78 -27.29 -83.39
C SER A 684 -58.18 -27.90 -83.33
N ASP A 685 -58.86 -28.00 -84.48
CA ASP A 685 -60.22 -28.53 -84.58
C ASP A 685 -60.37 -29.99 -84.15
N VAL A 686 -61.58 -30.34 -83.71
CA VAL A 686 -61.90 -31.61 -83.02
C VAL A 686 -61.70 -32.87 -83.90
N GLU A 687 -61.63 -32.73 -85.22
CA GLU A 687 -61.63 -33.87 -86.15
C GLU A 687 -60.27 -34.58 -86.31
N GLU A 688 -59.12 -33.97 -85.96
CA GLU A 688 -57.81 -34.68 -86.02
C GLU A 688 -57.63 -35.73 -84.90
N LYS A 689 -58.50 -35.76 -83.88
CA LYS A 689 -58.35 -36.60 -82.67
C LYS A 689 -58.35 -38.12 -82.91
N ARG A 690 -58.67 -38.62 -84.11
CA ARG A 690 -58.67 -40.07 -84.43
C ARG A 690 -57.38 -40.61 -85.07
N GLN A 691 -56.36 -39.78 -85.37
CA GLN A 691 -55.08 -40.27 -85.92
C GLN A 691 -53.88 -40.26 -84.95
N ASP A 692 -54.04 -39.74 -83.73
CA ASP A 692 -52.88 -39.41 -82.88
C ASP A 692 -52.41 -40.52 -81.91
N GLU A 693 -53.22 -41.51 -81.57
CA GLU A 693 -52.81 -42.59 -80.63
C GLU A 693 -51.56 -43.37 -81.09
N VAL A 694 -51.36 -43.52 -82.40
CA VAL A 694 -50.18 -44.18 -82.98
C VAL A 694 -48.95 -43.25 -83.02
N LYS A 695 -49.14 -41.93 -83.05
CA LYS A 695 -48.04 -40.95 -82.99
C LYS A 695 -47.49 -40.79 -81.56
N ILE A 696 -48.37 -40.80 -80.54
CA ILE A 696 -48.00 -40.57 -79.13
C ILE A 696 -46.91 -41.55 -78.65
N LYS A 697 -47.03 -42.84 -78.98
CA LYS A 697 -46.00 -43.86 -78.63
C LYS A 697 -44.64 -43.63 -79.31
N ARG A 698 -44.60 -42.99 -80.50
CA ARG A 698 -43.35 -42.58 -81.17
C ARG A 698 -42.75 -41.29 -80.60
N GLU A 699 -43.55 -40.40 -79.99
CA GLU A 699 -43.05 -39.18 -79.38
C GLU A 699 -42.34 -39.42 -78.04
N HIS A 700 -42.85 -40.32 -77.19
CA HIS A 700 -42.24 -40.63 -75.90
C HIS A 700 -40.78 -41.12 -76.03
N PHE A 701 -40.50 -42.00 -77.00
CA PHE A 701 -39.13 -42.43 -77.28
C PHE A 701 -38.22 -41.28 -77.74
N LYS A 702 -38.70 -40.34 -78.57
CA LYS A 702 -37.90 -39.16 -78.98
C LYS A 702 -37.61 -38.22 -77.79
N GLY A 703 -38.56 -38.08 -76.85
CA GLY A 703 -38.37 -37.32 -75.62
C GLY A 703 -37.26 -37.87 -74.74
N MET A 704 -37.27 -39.18 -74.49
CA MET A 704 -36.25 -39.90 -73.70
C MET A 704 -34.83 -39.69 -74.22
N ILE A 705 -34.62 -39.63 -75.55
CA ILE A 705 -33.29 -39.35 -76.14
C ILE A 705 -32.80 -37.94 -75.81
N ARG A 706 -33.69 -36.93 -75.77
CA ARG A 706 -33.33 -35.56 -75.40
C ARG A 706 -33.04 -35.43 -73.91
N VAL A 707 -33.82 -36.11 -73.06
CA VAL A 707 -33.54 -36.21 -71.61
C VAL A 707 -32.19 -36.88 -71.38
N PHE A 708 -31.89 -37.98 -72.08
CA PHE A 708 -30.58 -38.63 -72.02
C PHE A 708 -29.44 -37.70 -72.50
N ARG A 709 -29.60 -36.95 -73.60
CA ARG A 709 -28.58 -35.97 -74.05
C ARG A 709 -28.37 -34.85 -73.03
N LYS A 710 -29.44 -34.28 -72.45
CA LYS A 710 -29.34 -33.28 -71.37
C LYS A 710 -28.61 -33.87 -70.15
N GLY A 711 -28.98 -35.09 -69.74
CA GLY A 711 -28.34 -35.82 -68.64
C GLY A 711 -26.86 -36.10 -68.90
N VAL A 712 -26.49 -36.54 -70.11
CA VAL A 712 -25.09 -36.72 -70.53
C VAL A 712 -24.33 -35.40 -70.42
N ILE A 713 -24.84 -34.30 -70.97
CA ILE A 713 -24.16 -32.99 -70.90
C ILE A 713 -24.01 -32.53 -69.44
N ALA A 714 -25.04 -32.68 -68.61
CA ALA A 714 -24.98 -32.34 -67.19
C ALA A 714 -23.95 -33.20 -66.44
N VAL A 715 -23.92 -34.52 -66.67
CA VAL A 715 -22.94 -35.44 -66.07
C VAL A 715 -21.52 -35.13 -66.55
N LEU A 716 -21.33 -34.77 -67.83
CA LEU A 716 -20.03 -34.37 -68.36
C LEU A 716 -19.56 -33.02 -67.82
N ALA A 717 -20.46 -32.05 -67.62
CA ALA A 717 -20.17 -30.79 -66.98
C ALA A 717 -19.81 -30.99 -65.50
N ALA A 718 -20.60 -31.79 -64.77
CA ALA A 718 -20.32 -32.16 -63.38
C ALA A 718 -18.98 -32.90 -63.24
N HIS A 719 -18.66 -33.84 -64.13
CA HIS A 719 -17.39 -34.56 -64.13
C HIS A 719 -16.20 -33.65 -64.48
N ARG A 720 -16.38 -32.66 -65.36
CA ARG A 720 -15.35 -31.64 -65.65
C ARG A 720 -15.13 -30.70 -64.46
N LEU A 721 -16.21 -30.25 -63.80
CA LEU A 721 -16.13 -29.46 -62.57
C LEU A 721 -15.50 -30.26 -61.41
N GLN A 722 -15.81 -31.55 -61.32
CA GLN A 722 -15.20 -32.47 -60.35
C GLN A 722 -13.70 -32.65 -60.60
N ILE A 723 -13.27 -32.86 -61.86
CA ILE A 723 -11.84 -32.93 -62.20
C ILE A 723 -11.16 -31.58 -61.92
N LEU A 724 -11.76 -30.46 -62.32
CA LEU A 724 -11.21 -29.13 -62.04
C LEU A 724 -10.96 -28.95 -60.53
N GLY A 725 -11.97 -29.20 -59.69
CA GLY A 725 -11.85 -29.14 -58.23
C GLY A 725 -10.98 -30.23 -57.58
N GLN A 726 -10.59 -31.28 -58.31
CA GLN A 726 -9.58 -32.26 -57.90
C GLN A 726 -8.17 -31.90 -58.36
N SER A 727 -8.04 -31.03 -59.37
CA SER A 727 -6.77 -30.58 -59.94
C SER A 727 -6.30 -29.21 -59.44
N SER A 728 -7.18 -28.43 -58.81
CA SER A 728 -6.86 -27.12 -58.24
C SER A 728 -6.62 -27.21 -56.74
N SER A 729 -5.37 -27.05 -56.30
CA SER A 729 -5.03 -26.77 -54.89
C SER A 729 -5.52 -25.38 -54.44
N SER A 730 -5.73 -24.46 -55.38
CA SER A 730 -6.25 -23.11 -55.12
C SER A 730 -7.78 -23.05 -54.98
N LEU A 731 -8.29 -22.48 -53.90
CA LEU A 731 -9.71 -22.10 -53.74
C LEU A 731 -10.07 -20.84 -54.53
N PHE A 732 -9.29 -19.77 -54.39
CA PHE A 732 -9.55 -18.48 -55.02
C PHE A 732 -8.30 -17.60 -55.06
N SER A 733 -8.30 -16.60 -55.94
CA SER A 733 -7.37 -15.48 -55.94
C SER A 733 -8.02 -14.26 -55.26
N TRP A 734 -7.40 -13.73 -54.21
CA TRP A 734 -7.77 -12.44 -53.63
C TRP A 734 -7.18 -11.30 -54.46
N VAL A 735 -8.01 -10.38 -54.94
CA VAL A 735 -7.62 -9.24 -55.79
C VAL A 735 -8.23 -7.96 -55.23
N ASP A 736 -7.44 -6.89 -55.20
CA ASP A 736 -7.86 -5.57 -54.74
C ASP A 736 -8.61 -4.80 -55.84
N GLY A 737 -9.93 -4.99 -55.89
CA GLY A 737 -10.82 -4.34 -56.87
C GLY A 737 -10.85 -5.03 -58.26
N PHE A 738 -11.55 -4.39 -59.20
CA PHE A 738 -11.84 -4.94 -60.53
C PHE A 738 -10.72 -4.77 -61.57
N LYS A 739 -9.51 -4.38 -61.17
CA LYS A 739 -8.37 -4.16 -62.09
C LYS A 739 -7.38 -5.32 -62.01
N GLU A 740 -6.71 -5.60 -63.13
CA GLU A 740 -5.88 -6.77 -63.39
C GLU A 740 -4.55 -6.74 -62.60
N GLY A 741 -4.62 -6.90 -61.28
CA GLY A 741 -3.48 -7.14 -60.41
C GLY A 741 -3.23 -8.64 -60.18
N ILE A 742 -1.98 -9.01 -59.91
CA ILE A 742 -1.61 -10.38 -59.51
C ILE A 742 -2.29 -10.69 -58.17
N GLY A 743 -3.31 -11.55 -58.20
CA GLY A 743 -4.07 -11.91 -57.00
C GLY A 743 -3.32 -12.86 -56.08
N ILE A 744 -3.47 -12.66 -54.76
CA ILE A 744 -2.91 -13.56 -53.74
C ILE A 744 -3.69 -14.88 -53.80
N LEU A 745 -3.00 -15.98 -54.12
CA LEU A 745 -3.62 -17.29 -54.29
C LEU A 745 -3.85 -17.95 -52.93
N VAL A 746 -5.11 -18.28 -52.63
CA VAL A 746 -5.49 -18.98 -51.40
C VAL A 746 -5.69 -20.46 -51.69
N CYS A 747 -4.84 -21.32 -51.11
CA CYS A 747 -4.84 -22.75 -51.36
C CYS A 747 -5.41 -23.57 -50.18
N ILE A 748 -6.00 -24.72 -50.49
CA ILE A 748 -6.19 -25.82 -49.54
C ILE A 748 -4.96 -26.72 -49.61
N GLY A 749 -4.44 -27.10 -48.44
CA GLY A 749 -3.50 -28.21 -48.37
C GLY A 749 -4.21 -29.54 -48.56
N ASP A 750 -3.83 -30.29 -49.59
CA ASP A 750 -4.31 -31.64 -49.83
C ASP A 750 -3.38 -32.67 -49.17
N THR A 751 -3.96 -33.68 -48.52
CA THR A 751 -3.20 -34.74 -47.87
C THR A 751 -3.02 -35.91 -48.82
N LYS A 752 -1.82 -36.02 -49.40
CA LYS A 752 -1.50 -36.98 -50.45
C LYS A 752 -1.77 -38.43 -49.99
N GLY A 753 -2.75 -39.07 -50.63
CA GLY A 753 -2.90 -40.53 -50.67
C GLY A 753 -3.88 -41.18 -49.69
N LYS A 754 -5.10 -41.45 -50.18
CA LYS A 754 -5.81 -42.76 -50.07
C LYS A 754 -7.17 -42.69 -50.80
N HIS A 755 -7.15 -42.80 -52.12
CA HIS A 755 -8.36 -42.66 -52.94
C HIS A 755 -9.45 -43.72 -52.64
N ASN A 756 -9.08 -44.88 -52.07
CA ASN A 756 -9.95 -46.07 -51.94
C ASN A 756 -10.64 -46.27 -50.57
N LEU A 757 -10.76 -45.25 -49.72
CA LEU A 757 -11.50 -45.33 -48.45
C LEU A 757 -12.97 -44.86 -48.57
N SER A 758 -13.87 -45.46 -47.77
CA SER A 758 -15.28 -45.05 -47.68
C SER A 758 -15.40 -43.63 -47.11
N LYS A 759 -16.48 -42.92 -47.48
CA LYS A 759 -16.72 -41.50 -47.16
C LYS A 759 -16.54 -41.20 -45.67
N GLN A 760 -17.16 -42.03 -44.83
CA GLN A 760 -17.13 -41.94 -43.36
C GLN A 760 -15.73 -42.17 -42.75
N LYS A 761 -14.89 -43.03 -43.35
CA LYS A 761 -13.50 -43.23 -42.91
C LYS A 761 -12.57 -42.11 -43.35
N LYS A 762 -12.85 -41.43 -44.47
CA LYS A 762 -12.10 -40.24 -44.88
C LYS A 762 -12.37 -39.09 -43.91
N GLU A 763 -13.63 -38.82 -43.58
CA GLU A 763 -14.03 -37.77 -42.62
C GLU A 763 -13.33 -37.93 -41.25
N GLN A 764 -13.31 -39.14 -40.67
CA GLN A 764 -12.58 -39.39 -39.40
C GLN A 764 -11.07 -39.15 -39.50
N ILE A 765 -10.42 -39.55 -40.61
CA ILE A 765 -8.99 -39.33 -40.82
C ILE A 765 -8.67 -37.84 -41.00
N HIS A 766 -9.49 -37.11 -41.76
CA HIS A 766 -9.32 -35.67 -41.93
C HIS A 766 -9.52 -34.91 -40.61
N CYS A 767 -10.46 -35.29 -39.75
CA CYS A 767 -10.62 -34.69 -38.43
C CYS A 767 -9.39 -34.91 -37.52
N LEU A 768 -8.82 -36.12 -37.51
CA LEU A 768 -7.62 -36.43 -36.73
C LEU A 768 -6.38 -35.68 -37.27
N GLN A 769 -6.23 -35.61 -38.60
CA GLN A 769 -5.15 -34.86 -39.24
C GLN A 769 -5.28 -33.35 -38.98
N ALA A 770 -6.47 -32.78 -39.12
CA ALA A 770 -6.74 -31.38 -38.79
C ALA A 770 -6.40 -31.07 -37.33
N LEU A 771 -6.78 -31.95 -36.38
CA LEU A 771 -6.46 -31.77 -34.97
C LEU A 771 -4.95 -31.84 -34.68
N SER A 772 -4.21 -32.73 -35.36
CA SER A 772 -2.74 -32.76 -35.28
C SER A 772 -2.08 -31.53 -35.93
N TRP A 773 -2.72 -30.90 -36.92
CA TRP A 773 -2.23 -29.71 -37.59
C TRP A 773 -2.46 -28.45 -36.75
N PHE A 774 -3.68 -28.25 -36.22
CA PHE A 774 -4.01 -27.13 -35.32
C PHE A 774 -3.23 -27.15 -33.99
N THR A 775 -2.62 -28.27 -33.63
CA THR A 775 -1.77 -28.41 -32.43
C THR A 775 -0.26 -28.36 -32.72
N SER A 776 0.14 -28.13 -33.98
CA SER A 776 1.56 -28.06 -34.38
C SER A 776 2.27 -26.79 -33.87
N SER A 777 3.44 -26.98 -33.26
CA SER A 777 4.36 -25.90 -32.87
C SER A 777 4.87 -25.09 -34.07
N ASP A 778 5.01 -25.75 -35.21
CA ASP A 778 5.64 -25.20 -36.40
C ASP A 778 4.65 -24.28 -37.12
N LEU A 779 3.37 -24.67 -37.15
CA LEU A 779 2.26 -23.82 -37.57
C LEU A 779 2.15 -22.57 -36.69
N LEU A 780 2.18 -22.73 -35.35
CA LEU A 780 2.13 -21.60 -34.43
C LEU A 780 3.30 -20.62 -34.66
N THR A 781 4.50 -21.15 -34.89
CA THR A 781 5.72 -20.36 -35.16
C THR A 781 5.64 -19.66 -36.53
N ALA A 782 5.11 -20.34 -37.55
CA ALA A 782 4.85 -19.77 -38.86
C ALA A 782 3.81 -18.63 -38.79
N ILE A 783 2.75 -18.77 -37.99
CA ILE A 783 1.74 -17.72 -37.78
C ILE A 783 2.37 -16.50 -37.09
N ILE A 784 3.02 -16.69 -35.92
CA ILE A 784 3.63 -15.59 -35.15
C ILE A 784 4.64 -14.82 -36.00
N SER A 785 5.51 -15.52 -36.74
CA SER A 785 6.52 -14.89 -37.59
C SER A 785 5.97 -14.29 -38.89
N SER A 786 4.71 -14.53 -39.26
CA SER A 786 4.07 -13.91 -40.43
C SER A 786 3.33 -12.63 -40.08
N VAL A 787 2.82 -12.55 -38.86
CA VAL A 787 1.99 -11.41 -38.39
C VAL A 787 2.80 -10.45 -37.49
N ALA A 788 4.07 -10.74 -37.20
CA ALA A 788 4.94 -9.93 -36.35
C ALA A 788 5.01 -8.44 -36.76
N GLU A 789 5.10 -8.13 -38.05
CA GLU A 789 5.12 -6.76 -38.56
C GLU A 789 3.78 -6.04 -38.34
N LEU A 790 2.66 -6.71 -38.60
CA LEU A 790 1.34 -6.16 -38.30
C LEU A 790 1.13 -5.95 -36.80
N GLN A 791 1.61 -6.86 -35.95
CA GLN A 791 1.57 -6.68 -34.49
C GLN A 791 2.40 -5.49 -34.05
N GLU A 792 3.60 -5.31 -34.60
CA GLU A 792 4.47 -4.19 -34.25
C GLU A 792 3.81 -2.86 -34.62
N VAL A 793 3.25 -2.75 -35.83
CA VAL A 793 2.47 -1.57 -36.26
C VAL A 793 1.26 -1.34 -35.34
N VAL A 794 0.43 -2.36 -35.10
CA VAL A 794 -0.74 -2.23 -34.20
C VAL A 794 -0.34 -1.82 -32.78
N SER A 795 0.79 -2.32 -32.25
CA SER A 795 1.26 -1.99 -30.90
C SER A 795 1.84 -0.57 -30.75
N LYS A 796 2.24 0.06 -31.85
CA LYS A 796 2.85 1.41 -31.87
C LYS A 796 1.87 2.51 -32.30
N THR A 797 0.67 2.14 -32.75
CA THR A 797 -0.31 3.07 -33.34
C THR A 797 -1.44 3.36 -32.37
N ASP A 798 -1.69 4.64 -32.10
CA ASP A 798 -2.92 5.10 -31.44
C ASP A 798 -4.15 4.76 -32.32
N PRO A 799 -5.15 4.03 -31.81
CA PRO A 799 -6.38 3.70 -32.56
C PRO A 799 -7.10 4.88 -33.20
N ASN A 800 -6.91 6.10 -32.67
CA ASN A 800 -7.54 7.32 -33.16
C ASN A 800 -6.73 8.05 -34.26
N SER A 801 -5.55 7.55 -34.63
CA SER A 801 -4.69 8.16 -35.66
C SER A 801 -5.20 7.87 -37.07
N TRP A 802 -5.94 8.83 -37.65
CA TRP A 802 -6.47 8.76 -39.03
C TRP A 802 -5.37 8.54 -40.09
N ILE A 803 -4.13 8.94 -39.79
CA ILE A 803 -2.96 8.84 -40.66
C ILE A 803 -2.47 7.38 -40.80
N CYS A 804 -2.78 6.48 -39.87
CA CYS A 804 -2.21 5.13 -39.87
C CYS A 804 -2.96 4.11 -40.73
N GLY A 805 -4.11 4.47 -41.33
CA GLY A 805 -4.89 3.58 -42.21
C GLY A 805 -4.05 2.91 -43.33
N PRO A 806 -3.33 3.69 -44.17
CA PRO A 806 -2.52 3.13 -45.26
C PRO A 806 -1.39 2.22 -44.79
N LEU A 807 -0.70 2.59 -43.70
CA LEU A 807 0.37 1.79 -43.11
C LEU A 807 -0.16 0.47 -42.56
N LEU A 808 -1.26 0.51 -41.81
CA LEU A 808 -1.93 -0.68 -41.28
C LEU A 808 -2.41 -1.61 -42.40
N ILE A 809 -3.01 -1.06 -43.46
CA ILE A 809 -3.43 -1.82 -44.65
C ILE A 809 -2.22 -2.47 -45.35
N SER A 810 -1.09 -1.76 -45.48
CA SER A 810 0.12 -2.32 -46.08
C SER A 810 0.74 -3.45 -45.23
N ALA A 811 0.80 -3.28 -43.91
CA ALA A 811 1.29 -4.29 -42.98
C ALA A 811 0.35 -5.52 -42.93
N ALA A 812 -0.96 -5.31 -43.02
CA ALA A 812 -1.95 -6.38 -43.11
C ALA A 812 -1.82 -7.17 -44.41
N ARG A 813 -1.64 -6.49 -45.56
CA ARG A 813 -1.39 -7.15 -46.87
C ARG A 813 -0.09 -7.95 -46.86
N ASN A 814 1.00 -7.39 -46.33
CA ASN A 814 2.29 -8.08 -46.23
C ASN A 814 2.20 -9.31 -45.30
N SER A 815 1.55 -9.14 -44.15
CA SER A 815 1.36 -10.23 -43.17
C SER A 815 0.44 -11.33 -43.70
N PHE A 816 -0.59 -10.98 -44.47
CA PHE A 816 -1.45 -11.95 -45.15
C PHE A 816 -0.70 -12.71 -46.24
N SER A 817 0.09 -12.04 -47.09
CA SER A 817 0.94 -12.73 -48.08
C SER A 817 1.89 -13.70 -47.38
N LYS A 818 2.67 -13.23 -46.40
CA LYS A 818 3.61 -14.06 -45.62
C LYS A 818 2.94 -15.24 -44.93
N LEU A 819 1.72 -15.04 -44.42
CA LEU A 819 0.92 -16.11 -43.82
C LEU A 819 0.52 -17.13 -44.88
N MET A 820 0.01 -16.72 -46.04
CA MET A 820 -0.34 -17.62 -47.13
C MET A 820 0.88 -18.35 -47.70
N ASP A 821 2.02 -17.67 -47.87
CA ASP A 821 3.27 -18.26 -48.36
C ASP A 821 3.79 -19.36 -47.42
N LYS A 822 3.80 -19.11 -46.10
CA LYS A 822 4.22 -20.14 -45.12
C LYS A 822 3.18 -21.23 -44.93
N LEU A 823 1.89 -20.93 -45.02
CA LEU A 823 0.85 -21.96 -45.02
C LEU A 823 0.97 -22.84 -46.27
N ASN A 824 1.23 -22.26 -47.45
CA ASN A 824 1.49 -23.03 -48.68
C ASN A 824 2.68 -23.96 -48.48
N VAL A 825 3.83 -23.48 -47.97
CA VAL A 825 5.00 -24.35 -47.69
C VAL A 825 4.69 -25.47 -46.68
N LEU A 826 3.95 -25.20 -45.60
CA LEU A 826 3.53 -26.22 -44.63
C LEU A 826 2.53 -27.24 -45.21
N MET A 827 1.76 -26.84 -46.22
CA MET A 827 0.77 -27.67 -46.89
C MET A 827 1.33 -28.42 -48.12
N GLU A 828 2.40 -27.92 -48.76
CA GLU A 828 3.06 -28.52 -49.93
C GLU A 828 4.12 -29.58 -49.59
N THR A 829 4.24 -29.99 -48.32
CA THR A 829 5.32 -30.86 -47.79
C THR A 829 5.41 -32.28 -48.40
N ILE A 830 4.74 -32.59 -49.51
CA ILE A 830 5.15 -33.66 -50.45
C ILE A 830 4.93 -33.17 -51.90
N ALA A 831 6.02 -32.75 -52.56
CA ALA A 831 6.03 -32.27 -53.95
C ALA A 831 5.16 -33.12 -54.90
N VAL A 832 4.35 -32.46 -55.73
CA VAL A 832 3.58 -33.08 -56.81
C VAL A 832 4.24 -32.70 -58.14
N ASP A 833 4.59 -33.72 -58.93
CA ASP A 833 5.18 -33.55 -60.26
C ASP A 833 4.37 -32.59 -61.12
N THR A 834 5.03 -31.54 -61.60
CA THR A 834 4.42 -30.46 -62.39
C THR A 834 4.24 -30.88 -63.85
N SER A 835 3.57 -32.01 -64.11
CA SER A 835 3.42 -32.54 -65.48
C SER A 835 2.21 -33.42 -65.78
N MET A 836 1.06 -33.26 -65.09
CA MET A 836 -0.20 -33.87 -65.57
C MET A 836 -0.87 -33.02 -66.67
N THR A 837 -0.15 -32.83 -67.77
CA THR A 837 -0.68 -32.39 -69.06
C THR A 837 -1.92 -33.21 -69.41
N ILE A 838 -3.07 -32.56 -69.62
CA ILE A 838 -4.38 -33.19 -69.84
C ILE A 838 -4.40 -33.91 -71.20
N THR A 839 -3.76 -35.07 -71.26
CA THR A 839 -3.70 -35.95 -72.43
C THR A 839 -4.81 -36.98 -72.31
N TYR A 840 -5.86 -36.76 -73.09
CA TYR A 840 -7.17 -37.37 -72.91
C TYR A 840 -7.23 -38.81 -73.47
N VAL A 841 -6.57 -39.77 -72.81
CA VAL A 841 -6.44 -41.16 -73.32
C VAL A 841 -6.65 -42.24 -72.26
N GLU A 842 -7.73 -42.17 -71.49
CA GLU A 842 -8.25 -43.35 -70.76
C GLU A 842 -9.33 -44.09 -71.57
N LYS A 843 -9.05 -45.35 -71.93
CA LYS A 843 -9.85 -46.19 -72.84
C LYS A 843 -11.22 -46.67 -72.31
N ASP A 844 -11.60 -46.28 -71.10
CA ASP A 844 -12.94 -46.50 -70.52
C ASP A 844 -13.51 -45.25 -69.81
N SER A 845 -13.05 -44.07 -70.22
CA SER A 845 -13.58 -42.77 -69.77
C SER A 845 -15.12 -42.75 -69.77
N LEU A 846 -15.70 -42.14 -68.73
CA LEU A 846 -17.15 -41.91 -68.61
C LEU A 846 -17.72 -41.27 -69.89
N VAL A 847 -16.95 -40.41 -70.54
CA VAL A 847 -17.32 -39.72 -71.78
C VAL A 847 -17.41 -40.69 -72.95
N GLN A 848 -16.51 -41.66 -73.02
CA GLN A 848 -16.53 -42.72 -74.03
C GLN A 848 -17.67 -43.72 -73.77
N ARG A 849 -17.99 -44.03 -72.51
CA ARG A 849 -19.14 -44.87 -72.12
C ARG A 849 -20.47 -44.18 -72.46
N LEU A 850 -20.61 -42.90 -72.14
CA LEU A 850 -21.80 -42.10 -72.48
C LEU A 850 -21.91 -41.88 -74.00
N ALA A 851 -20.80 -41.67 -74.71
CA ALA A 851 -20.78 -41.59 -76.17
C ALA A 851 -21.22 -42.92 -76.83
N ARG A 852 -20.70 -44.07 -76.38
CA ARG A 852 -21.14 -45.40 -76.85
C ARG A 852 -22.64 -45.62 -76.58
N GLY A 853 -23.13 -45.25 -75.40
CA GLY A 853 -24.56 -45.29 -75.06
C GLY A 853 -25.41 -44.41 -75.97
N LEU A 854 -24.99 -43.17 -76.19
CA LEU A 854 -25.67 -42.23 -77.09
C LEU A 854 -25.66 -42.70 -78.55
N HIS A 855 -24.56 -43.30 -79.00
CA HIS A 855 -24.43 -43.83 -80.36
C HIS A 855 -25.32 -45.07 -80.58
N LYS A 856 -25.46 -45.94 -79.57
CA LYS A 856 -26.39 -47.08 -79.57
C LYS A 856 -27.85 -46.61 -79.66
N ILE A 857 -28.21 -45.60 -78.87
CA ILE A 857 -29.54 -44.98 -78.85
C ILE A 857 -29.85 -44.26 -80.18
N ASN A 858 -28.91 -43.49 -80.73
CA ASN A 858 -29.07 -42.83 -82.04
C ASN A 858 -29.21 -43.86 -83.17
N ALA A 859 -28.44 -44.95 -83.16
CA ALA A 859 -28.54 -46.00 -84.18
C ALA A 859 -29.88 -46.75 -84.10
N GLN A 860 -30.43 -46.97 -82.90
CA GLN A 860 -31.78 -47.51 -82.71
C GLN A 860 -32.86 -46.52 -83.19
N ALA A 861 -32.70 -45.22 -82.96
CA ALA A 861 -33.64 -44.20 -83.44
C ALA A 861 -33.63 -44.07 -84.98
N LEU A 862 -32.46 -44.11 -85.62
CA LEU A 862 -32.33 -44.12 -87.09
C LEU A 862 -33.00 -45.37 -87.70
N LYS A 863 -32.79 -46.55 -87.12
CA LYS A 863 -33.47 -47.79 -87.54
C LYS A 863 -34.99 -47.76 -87.38
N ALA A 864 -35.53 -46.90 -86.53
CA ALA A 864 -36.98 -46.75 -86.31
C ALA A 864 -37.65 -45.72 -87.26
N GLY A 865 -36.94 -45.21 -88.29
CA GLY A 865 -37.48 -44.21 -89.22
C GLY A 865 -37.74 -42.85 -88.55
N VAL A 866 -37.10 -42.57 -87.43
CA VAL A 866 -37.37 -41.42 -86.55
C VAL A 866 -36.58 -40.16 -86.97
N GLY A 867 -36.24 -40.06 -88.26
CA GLY A 867 -35.32 -39.08 -88.84
C GLY A 867 -35.75 -37.61 -88.79
N ASP A 868 -37.06 -37.33 -88.83
CA ASP A 868 -37.55 -35.95 -88.89
C ASP A 868 -38.47 -35.60 -87.71
N ARG A 869 -38.27 -34.40 -87.14
CA ARG A 869 -39.36 -33.59 -86.59
C ARG A 869 -38.97 -32.14 -86.36
N VAL A 870 -40.04 -31.37 -86.48
CA VAL A 870 -40.15 -29.95 -86.72
C VAL A 870 -39.77 -29.05 -85.52
N PRO A 871 -39.15 -27.87 -85.72
CA PRO A 871 -38.79 -26.94 -84.63
C PRO A 871 -39.99 -26.14 -84.10
N ILE A 872 -39.83 -25.52 -82.92
CA ILE A 872 -40.83 -24.62 -82.30
C ILE A 872 -41.25 -23.50 -83.27
N THR A 873 -40.34 -23.01 -84.12
CA THR A 873 -40.64 -22.00 -85.16
C THR A 873 -41.76 -22.42 -86.10
N LYS A 874 -41.97 -23.72 -86.35
CA LYS A 874 -43.08 -24.21 -87.17
C LYS A 874 -44.35 -24.47 -86.37
N SER A 875 -44.29 -24.71 -85.05
CA SER A 875 -45.47 -24.65 -84.18
C SER A 875 -45.96 -23.19 -84.06
N ILE A 876 -45.03 -22.24 -83.95
CA ILE A 876 -45.32 -20.80 -84.05
C ILE A 876 -45.84 -20.45 -85.44
N ALA A 877 -45.28 -21.00 -86.53
CA ALA A 877 -45.82 -20.77 -87.88
C ALA A 877 -47.22 -21.37 -88.07
N SER A 878 -47.52 -22.55 -87.49
CA SER A 878 -48.88 -23.11 -87.46
C SER A 878 -49.84 -22.23 -86.65
N LEU A 879 -49.39 -21.70 -85.50
CA LEU A 879 -50.17 -20.78 -84.69
C LEU A 879 -50.41 -19.45 -85.41
N GLN A 880 -49.38 -18.89 -86.05
CA GLN A 880 -49.47 -17.69 -86.90
C GLN A 880 -50.40 -17.91 -88.08
N LYS A 881 -50.37 -19.10 -88.71
CA LYS A 881 -51.30 -19.47 -89.78
C LYS A 881 -52.75 -19.54 -89.27
N GLN A 882 -52.99 -20.21 -88.15
CA GLN A 882 -54.31 -20.28 -87.51
C GLN A 882 -54.83 -18.90 -87.08
N ILE A 883 -53.98 -18.05 -86.50
CA ILE A 883 -54.30 -16.66 -86.15
C ILE A 883 -54.55 -15.84 -87.41
N PHE A 884 -53.80 -16.02 -88.49
CA PHE A 884 -54.02 -15.33 -89.76
C PHE A 884 -55.37 -15.75 -90.38
N GLU A 885 -55.69 -17.04 -90.42
CA GLU A 885 -56.98 -17.57 -90.88
C GLU A 885 -58.15 -17.13 -89.97
N PHE A 886 -57.94 -16.96 -88.68
CA PHE A 886 -58.92 -16.37 -87.76
C PHE A 886 -59.10 -14.87 -88.01
N THR A 887 -58.01 -14.12 -88.20
CA THR A 887 -58.03 -12.68 -88.48
C THR A 887 -58.64 -12.38 -89.85
N GLN A 888 -58.43 -13.26 -90.84
CA GLN A 888 -59.06 -13.18 -92.15
C GLN A 888 -60.57 -13.45 -92.08
N ARG A 889 -61.01 -14.43 -91.27
CA ARG A 889 -62.44 -14.66 -90.96
C ARG A 889 -63.05 -13.44 -90.25
N LEU A 890 -62.37 -12.87 -89.27
CA LEU A 890 -62.81 -11.66 -88.56
C LEU A 890 -62.87 -10.43 -89.50
N HIS A 891 -61.90 -10.29 -90.40
CA HIS A 891 -61.88 -9.23 -91.40
C HIS A 891 -63.04 -9.36 -92.39
N THR A 892 -63.35 -10.59 -92.84
CA THR A 892 -64.50 -10.86 -93.70
C THR A 892 -65.80 -10.47 -93.00
N ALA A 893 -65.99 -10.87 -91.73
CA ALA A 893 -67.15 -10.49 -90.93
C ALA A 893 -67.25 -8.96 -90.67
N GLU A 894 -66.13 -8.26 -90.47
CA GLU A 894 -66.12 -6.79 -90.34
C GLU A 894 -66.35 -6.07 -91.68
N VAL A 895 -65.93 -6.66 -92.80
CA VAL A 895 -66.25 -6.18 -94.16
C VAL A 895 -67.74 -6.36 -94.44
N GLU A 896 -68.33 -7.52 -94.13
CA GLU A 896 -69.77 -7.75 -94.18
C GLU A 896 -70.53 -6.76 -93.28
N ARG A 897 -70.07 -6.54 -92.04
CA ARG A 897 -70.65 -5.53 -91.13
C ARG A 897 -70.54 -4.09 -91.66
N ARG A 898 -69.48 -3.77 -92.39
CA ARG A 898 -69.34 -2.47 -93.10
C ARG A 898 -70.23 -2.38 -94.33
N SER A 899 -70.40 -3.47 -95.09
CA SER A 899 -71.34 -3.56 -96.22
C SER A 899 -72.77 -3.33 -95.76
N LEU A 900 -73.21 -4.07 -94.74
CA LEU A 900 -74.54 -3.91 -94.12
C LEU A 900 -74.76 -2.50 -93.54
N ARG A 901 -73.70 -1.82 -93.07
CA ARG A 901 -73.77 -0.40 -92.67
C ARG A 901 -73.90 0.55 -93.84
N LEU A 902 -73.24 0.28 -94.96
CA LEU A 902 -73.38 1.08 -96.19
C LEU A 902 -74.79 0.95 -96.76
N GLU A 903 -75.32 -0.27 -96.85
CA GLU A 903 -76.72 -0.55 -97.22
C GLU A 903 -77.72 0.18 -96.30
N LEU A 904 -77.46 0.20 -94.98
CA LEU A 904 -78.28 0.92 -94.00
C LEU A 904 -78.20 2.46 -94.18
N THR A 905 -77.04 3.00 -94.56
CA THR A 905 -76.91 4.43 -94.93
C THR A 905 -77.58 4.77 -96.26
N GLU A 906 -77.58 3.85 -97.22
CA GLU A 906 -78.25 4.02 -98.51
C GLU A 906 -79.78 3.96 -98.35
N PHE A 907 -80.29 3.03 -97.55
CA PHE A 907 -81.69 3.03 -97.10
C PHE A 907 -82.09 4.36 -96.44
N LYS A 908 -81.23 4.94 -95.58
CA LYS A 908 -81.46 6.27 -94.98
C LYS A 908 -81.40 7.43 -95.99
N ARG A 909 -80.62 7.31 -97.07
CA ARG A 909 -80.56 8.33 -98.13
C ARG A 909 -81.85 8.34 -98.94
N ASN A 910 -82.31 7.17 -99.38
CA ASN A 910 -83.53 7.00 -100.15
C ASN A 910 -84.78 7.47 -99.36
N LEU A 911 -84.80 7.27 -98.03
CA LEU A 911 -85.86 7.75 -97.14
C LEU A 911 -85.88 9.29 -96.99
N ASN A 912 -84.73 9.97 -97.13
CA ASN A 912 -84.62 11.42 -97.08
C ASN A 912 -84.83 12.10 -98.45
N GLU A 913 -84.59 11.40 -99.56
CA GLU A 913 -84.88 11.90 -100.91
C GLU A 913 -86.40 11.90 -101.17
N MET A 914 -87.11 10.81 -100.82
CA MET A 914 -88.59 10.75 -100.79
C MET A 914 -89.23 11.84 -99.92
N LYS A 915 -88.53 12.34 -98.90
CA LYS A 915 -89.02 13.43 -98.03
C LYS A 915 -88.83 14.82 -98.66
N LYS A 916 -87.76 15.02 -99.44
CA LYS A 916 -87.46 16.30 -100.11
C LYS A 916 -88.27 16.53 -101.40
N GLU A 917 -88.90 15.49 -101.93
CA GLU A 917 -89.82 15.59 -103.07
C GLU A 917 -91.28 15.85 -102.64
N ALA A 918 -91.64 15.57 -101.39
CA ALA A 918 -92.93 15.98 -100.81
C ALA A 918 -92.96 17.50 -100.50
N ASP A 919 -91.92 18.02 -99.87
CA ASP A 919 -91.88 19.42 -99.38
C ASP A 919 -91.73 20.47 -100.50
N LYS A 920 -91.46 20.06 -101.75
CA LYS A 920 -91.38 20.96 -102.92
C LYS A 920 -92.71 21.12 -103.67
N ALA A 921 -93.74 20.33 -103.35
CA ALA A 921 -95.04 20.38 -104.02
C ALA A 921 -96.02 21.40 -103.40
N GLN A 922 -95.63 22.12 -102.34
CA GLN A 922 -96.42 23.21 -101.74
C GLN A 922 -95.68 24.56 -101.79
N SER A 923 -94.91 24.80 -102.87
CA SER A 923 -94.21 26.07 -103.12
C SER A 923 -95.12 27.24 -103.54
N LEU A 924 -96.41 27.19 -103.22
CA LEU A 924 -97.41 28.18 -103.65
C LEU A 924 -98.41 28.51 -102.51
N GLN A 925 -97.87 28.97 -101.38
CA GLN A 925 -98.54 30.01 -100.60
C GLN A 925 -97.57 31.17 -100.36
N GLU A 926 -96.99 31.68 -101.46
CA GLU A 926 -96.41 33.02 -101.51
C GLU A 926 -97.51 34.08 -101.36
N GLN A 927 -98.06 34.16 -100.16
CA GLN A 927 -98.76 35.31 -99.61
C GLN A 927 -98.31 35.39 -98.14
N LEU A 928 -97.69 36.46 -97.64
CA LEU A 928 -97.87 37.84 -98.06
C LEU A 928 -96.62 38.69 -97.75
N ASN A 929 -96.22 39.52 -98.70
CA ASN A 929 -95.12 40.47 -98.58
C ASN A 929 -95.25 41.43 -97.38
N ALA A 930 -94.14 41.62 -96.64
CA ALA A 930 -93.84 42.88 -95.97
C ALA A 930 -92.32 43.06 -95.77
N PHE A 931 -91.73 43.93 -96.61
CA PHE A 931 -90.90 45.09 -96.24
C PHE A 931 -90.12 45.04 -94.90
N LYS A 932 -88.89 45.53 -94.71
CA LYS A 932 -87.85 46.23 -95.51
C LYS A 932 -86.83 46.71 -94.44
N GLN A 933 -85.51 46.72 -94.73
CA GLN A 933 -84.51 47.60 -94.05
C GLN A 933 -84.28 47.32 -92.53
N SER A 934 -83.19 47.69 -91.83
CA SER A 934 -81.88 48.33 -92.10
C SER A 934 -80.93 48.13 -90.88
N LYS A 935 -79.63 48.47 -91.03
CA LYS A 935 -78.71 49.19 -90.06
C LYS A 935 -78.96 49.11 -88.53
N LEU A 936 -77.99 49.10 -87.60
CA LEU A 936 -76.50 49.02 -87.50
C LEU A 936 -76.16 49.11 -85.96
N ILE A 937 -74.95 48.72 -85.49
CA ILE A 937 -74.26 49.25 -84.25
C ILE A 937 -74.89 48.95 -82.85
N THR A 938 -74.18 48.68 -81.73
CA THR A 938 -72.79 48.25 -81.38
C THR A 938 -72.79 47.45 -80.06
N HIS A 939 -71.68 46.74 -79.78
CA HIS A 939 -71.43 45.96 -78.56
C HIS A 939 -70.84 46.78 -77.38
N GLU A 940 -70.47 48.05 -77.60
CA GLU A 940 -69.62 48.89 -76.74
C GLU A 940 -70.19 49.33 -75.38
N ARG A 941 -71.45 49.01 -75.04
CA ARG A 941 -72.07 49.43 -73.76
C ARG A 941 -72.05 48.37 -72.65
N PHE A 942 -71.44 47.21 -72.90
CA PHE A 942 -71.32 46.15 -71.89
C PHE A 942 -69.93 46.12 -71.23
N GLU A 943 -68.84 46.30 -71.98
CA GLU A 943 -67.47 46.24 -71.44
C GLU A 943 -67.15 47.39 -70.47
N SER A 944 -67.57 48.62 -70.79
CA SER A 944 -67.30 49.80 -69.93
C SER A 944 -67.87 49.70 -68.52
N ALA A 945 -68.96 48.95 -68.30
CA ALA A 945 -69.54 48.74 -66.98
C ALA A 945 -68.79 47.65 -66.16
N CYS A 946 -68.10 46.74 -66.84
CA CYS A 946 -67.29 45.71 -66.19
C CYS A 946 -65.90 46.22 -65.79
N GLU A 947 -65.27 47.09 -66.59
CA GLU A 947 -63.96 47.67 -66.25
C GLU A 947 -64.03 48.64 -65.07
N GLU A 948 -65.11 49.43 -64.92
CA GLU A 948 -65.23 50.39 -63.82
C GLU A 948 -65.39 49.69 -62.45
N LEU A 949 -66.12 48.57 -62.41
CA LEU A 949 -66.28 47.74 -61.21
C LEU A 949 -64.96 47.06 -60.79
N ASN A 950 -64.17 46.61 -61.77
CA ASN A 950 -62.88 45.96 -61.52
C ASN A 950 -61.84 46.95 -60.96
N ASN A 951 -61.86 48.20 -61.47
CA ASN A 951 -61.00 49.28 -60.99
C ASN A 951 -61.41 49.83 -59.60
N ALA A 952 -62.66 49.65 -59.18
CA ALA A 952 -63.08 49.96 -57.80
C ALA A 952 -62.54 48.93 -56.81
N LEU A 953 -62.71 47.63 -57.11
CA LEU A 953 -62.25 46.52 -56.27
C LEU A 953 -60.73 46.55 -56.02
N HIS A 954 -59.93 46.93 -57.02
CA HIS A 954 -58.48 47.01 -56.89
C HIS A 954 -58.00 48.17 -55.98
N ARG A 955 -58.75 49.29 -55.91
CA ARG A 955 -58.44 50.40 -55.00
C ARG A 955 -58.76 50.04 -53.55
N GLU A 956 -59.83 49.29 -53.31
CA GLU A 956 -60.20 48.80 -51.97
C GLU A 956 -59.20 47.75 -51.46
N GLN A 957 -58.72 46.84 -52.33
CA GLN A 957 -57.65 45.91 -52.00
C GLN A 957 -56.31 46.61 -51.66
N GLN A 958 -55.94 47.67 -52.38
CA GLN A 958 -54.73 48.45 -52.04
C GLN A 958 -54.86 49.22 -50.72
N ALA A 959 -56.03 49.78 -50.41
CA ALA A 959 -56.29 50.42 -49.12
C ALA A 959 -56.23 49.41 -47.96
N GLN A 960 -56.77 48.20 -48.16
CA GLN A 960 -56.73 47.14 -47.15
C GLN A 960 -55.31 46.60 -46.91
N MET A 961 -54.46 46.53 -47.95
CA MET A 961 -53.05 46.17 -47.77
C MET A 961 -52.28 47.25 -46.98
N LEU A 962 -52.45 48.54 -47.30
CA LEU A 962 -51.79 49.61 -46.55
C LEU A 962 -52.25 49.70 -45.08
N LEU A 963 -53.52 49.42 -44.79
CA LEU A 963 -54.04 49.34 -43.42
C LEU A 963 -53.46 48.12 -42.67
N ASN A 964 -53.37 46.96 -43.30
CA ASN A 964 -52.72 45.79 -42.70
C ASN A 964 -51.22 46.03 -42.48
N GLU A 965 -50.53 46.69 -43.42
CA GLU A 965 -49.11 46.99 -43.32
C GLU A 965 -48.82 48.01 -42.22
N GLN A 966 -49.66 49.04 -42.04
CA GLN A 966 -49.59 49.96 -40.89
C GLN A 966 -49.94 49.28 -39.55
N ALA A 967 -50.94 48.39 -39.53
CA ALA A 967 -51.28 47.62 -38.33
C ALA A 967 -50.16 46.64 -37.95
N GLN A 968 -49.51 46.02 -38.92
CA GLN A 968 -48.40 45.10 -38.74
C GLN A 968 -47.13 45.85 -38.30
N GLN A 969 -46.85 47.04 -38.85
CA GLN A 969 -45.79 47.92 -38.35
C GLN A 969 -46.07 48.41 -36.91
N LEU A 970 -47.32 48.73 -36.55
CA LEU A 970 -47.68 49.08 -35.18
C LEU A 970 -47.55 47.88 -34.22
N GLN A 971 -47.96 46.68 -34.62
CA GLN A 971 -47.73 45.47 -33.82
C GLN A 971 -46.25 45.14 -33.68
N GLU A 972 -45.46 45.28 -34.74
CA GLU A 972 -44.02 45.01 -34.71
C GLU A 972 -43.26 46.05 -33.89
N LEU A 973 -43.68 47.32 -33.92
CA LEU A 973 -43.11 48.38 -33.09
C LEU A 973 -43.53 48.26 -31.63
N ASN A 974 -44.77 47.82 -31.35
CA ASN A 974 -45.22 47.50 -29.99
C ASN A 974 -44.51 46.24 -29.44
N TYR A 975 -44.32 45.20 -30.26
CA TYR A 975 -43.51 44.02 -29.91
C TYR A 975 -42.05 44.39 -29.66
N LYS A 976 -41.44 45.27 -30.49
CA LYS A 976 -40.09 45.81 -30.26
C LYS A 976 -40.02 46.67 -28.99
N LEU A 977 -41.08 47.42 -28.64
CA LEU A 977 -41.16 48.20 -27.41
C LEU A 977 -41.29 47.30 -26.17
N GLU A 978 -42.09 46.24 -26.26
CA GLU A 978 -42.31 45.26 -25.19
C GLU A 978 -41.08 44.35 -25.00
N LEU A 979 -40.38 44.03 -26.08
CA LEU A 979 -39.05 43.39 -26.07
C LEU A 979 -37.99 44.32 -25.47
N HIS A 980 -37.96 45.61 -25.84
CA HIS A 980 -37.04 46.58 -25.22
C HIS A 980 -37.35 46.81 -23.74
N SER A 981 -38.62 46.83 -23.33
CA SER A 981 -39.05 47.00 -21.94
C SER A 981 -38.72 45.78 -21.08
N SER A 982 -38.92 44.57 -21.61
CA SER A 982 -38.49 43.33 -20.95
C SER A 982 -36.97 43.19 -20.93
N GLU A 983 -36.26 43.50 -22.02
CA GLU A 983 -34.79 43.58 -22.02
C GLU A 983 -34.26 44.64 -21.06
N GLU A 984 -34.93 45.79 -20.88
CA GLU A 984 -34.53 46.83 -19.93
C GLU A 984 -34.83 46.40 -18.48
N ALA A 985 -35.92 45.68 -18.24
CA ALA A 985 -36.19 45.03 -16.95
C ALA A 985 -35.13 43.95 -16.64
N ASP A 986 -34.80 43.09 -17.60
CA ASP A 986 -33.78 42.03 -17.46
C ASP A 986 -32.37 42.61 -17.34
N LYS A 987 -32.05 43.71 -18.05
CA LYS A 987 -30.79 44.45 -17.86
C LYS A 987 -30.74 45.09 -16.48
N ASN A 988 -31.83 45.68 -15.99
CA ASN A 988 -31.89 46.23 -14.63
C ASN A 988 -31.84 45.14 -13.55
N GLN A 989 -32.43 43.96 -13.78
CA GLN A 989 -32.31 42.79 -12.91
C GLN A 989 -30.87 42.25 -12.91
N THR A 990 -30.27 42.06 -14.08
CA THR A 990 -28.87 41.62 -14.24
C THR A 990 -27.90 42.64 -13.64
N LEU A 991 -28.17 43.94 -13.75
CA LEU A 991 -27.37 45.01 -13.15
C LEU A 991 -27.56 45.08 -11.64
N SER A 992 -28.78 44.82 -11.12
CA SER A 992 -29.05 44.65 -9.69
C SER A 992 -28.34 43.42 -9.11
N GLU A 993 -28.36 42.29 -9.82
CA GLU A 993 -27.64 41.06 -9.46
C GLU A 993 -26.12 41.21 -9.58
N ALA A 994 -25.62 41.94 -10.58
CA ALA A 994 -24.22 42.29 -10.70
C ALA A 994 -23.78 43.27 -9.61
N VAL A 995 -24.60 44.26 -9.23
CA VAL A 995 -24.35 45.15 -8.09
C VAL A 995 -24.38 44.38 -6.76
N LYS A 996 -25.29 43.41 -6.62
CA LYS A 996 -25.35 42.52 -5.46
C LYS A 996 -24.10 41.64 -5.39
N SER A 997 -23.73 40.96 -6.47
CA SER A 997 -22.52 40.15 -6.59
C SER A 997 -21.25 40.97 -6.40
N LEU A 998 -21.20 42.21 -6.88
CA LEU A 998 -20.11 43.16 -6.64
C LEU A 998 -20.07 43.61 -5.17
N SER A 999 -21.22 43.77 -4.51
CA SER A 999 -21.29 44.08 -3.07
C SER A 999 -20.85 42.89 -2.22
N GLU A 1000 -21.20 41.67 -2.60
CA GLU A 1000 -20.77 40.41 -1.98
C GLU A 1000 -19.27 40.20 -2.20
N ALA A 1001 -18.77 40.38 -3.42
CA ALA A 1001 -17.34 40.36 -3.75
C ALA A 1001 -16.55 41.46 -3.01
N LYS A 1002 -17.12 42.65 -2.83
CA LYS A 1002 -16.51 43.74 -2.04
C LYS A 1002 -16.48 43.44 -0.54
N MET A 1003 -17.51 42.79 -0.02
CA MET A 1003 -17.54 42.33 1.38
C MET A 1003 -16.59 41.14 1.59
N GLU A 1004 -16.48 40.24 0.61
CA GLU A 1004 -15.52 39.14 0.65
C GLU A 1004 -14.09 39.62 0.47
N LEU A 1005 -13.83 40.60 -0.41
CA LEU A 1005 -12.54 41.28 -0.51
C LEU A 1005 -12.13 41.89 0.85
N ARG A 1006 -13.07 42.48 1.61
CA ARG A 1006 -12.83 42.97 2.97
C ARG A 1006 -12.51 41.84 3.96
N ARG A 1007 -13.16 40.68 3.88
CA ARG A 1007 -12.82 39.49 4.70
C ARG A 1007 -11.45 38.93 4.33
N LYS A 1008 -11.14 38.84 3.04
CA LYS A 1008 -9.83 38.42 2.52
C LYS A 1008 -8.73 39.41 2.89
N ASP A 1009 -8.99 40.72 2.87
CA ASP A 1009 -8.05 41.76 3.33
C ASP A 1009 -7.82 41.72 4.84
N GLN A 1010 -8.85 41.48 5.66
CA GLN A 1010 -8.69 41.22 7.09
C GLN A 1010 -7.88 39.93 7.35
N SER A 1011 -8.17 38.87 6.60
CA SER A 1011 -7.44 37.59 6.66
C SER A 1011 -5.99 37.76 6.20
N LEU A 1012 -5.73 38.56 5.16
CA LEU A 1012 -4.39 38.93 4.69
C LEU A 1012 -3.64 39.75 5.73
N ARG A 1013 -4.28 40.69 6.43
CA ARG A 1013 -3.64 41.43 7.53
C ARG A 1013 -3.30 40.51 8.71
N GLN A 1014 -4.11 39.50 9.01
CA GLN A 1014 -3.78 38.47 10.01
C GLN A 1014 -2.63 37.57 9.51
N LEU A 1015 -2.71 37.05 8.28
CA LEU A 1015 -1.68 36.22 7.67
C LEU A 1015 -0.35 36.97 7.54
N ASN A 1016 -0.36 38.26 7.23
CA ASN A 1016 0.84 39.09 7.15
C ASN A 1016 1.45 39.34 8.54
N ARG A 1017 0.65 39.42 9.61
CA ARG A 1017 1.20 39.39 10.99
C ARG A 1017 1.89 38.05 11.28
N HIS A 1018 1.25 36.92 10.93
CA HIS A 1018 1.88 35.60 11.06
C HIS A 1018 3.15 35.47 10.20
N LEU A 1019 3.16 36.03 8.99
CA LEU A 1019 4.34 36.12 8.13
C LEU A 1019 5.45 36.91 8.80
N THR A 1020 5.19 38.13 9.29
CA THR A 1020 6.19 38.94 9.98
C THR A 1020 6.69 38.31 11.28
N GLN A 1021 5.86 37.50 11.96
CA GLN A 1021 6.28 36.70 13.11
C GLN A 1021 7.20 35.56 12.67
N LEU A 1022 6.83 34.80 11.64
CA LEU A 1022 7.66 33.75 11.06
C LEU A 1022 8.98 34.28 10.49
N GLU A 1023 9.00 35.50 9.93
CA GLU A 1023 10.23 36.18 9.47
C GLU A 1023 11.11 36.66 10.64
N GLN A 1024 10.53 36.98 11.80
CA GLN A 1024 11.30 37.26 13.02
C GLN A 1024 11.84 35.98 13.64
N ASP A 1025 11.05 34.91 13.71
CA ASP A 1025 11.46 33.64 14.26
C ASP A 1025 12.45 32.91 13.33
N LYS A 1026 12.32 33.06 12.00
CA LYS A 1026 13.33 32.69 11.01
C LYS A 1026 14.65 33.43 11.27
N ARG A 1027 14.63 34.75 11.43
CA ARG A 1027 15.86 35.53 11.73
C ARG A 1027 16.50 35.13 13.06
N ARG A 1028 15.70 34.87 14.11
CA ARG A 1028 16.19 34.34 15.39
C ARG A 1028 16.80 32.94 15.24
N LEU A 1029 16.22 32.10 14.37
CA LEU A 1029 16.75 30.77 14.08
C LEU A 1029 18.05 30.87 13.26
N GLU A 1030 18.13 31.78 12.29
CA GLU A 1030 19.35 32.10 11.52
C GLU A 1030 20.46 32.63 12.43
N GLU A 1031 20.16 33.54 13.37
CA GLU A 1031 21.10 33.97 14.42
C GLU A 1031 21.51 32.82 15.34
N SER A 1032 20.57 31.96 15.75
CA SER A 1032 20.86 30.79 16.59
C SER A 1032 21.76 29.78 15.87
N ILE A 1033 21.50 29.49 14.60
CA ILE A 1033 22.34 28.66 13.73
C ILE A 1033 23.71 29.32 13.55
N HIS A 1034 23.78 30.61 13.27
CA HIS A 1034 25.07 31.31 13.12
C HIS A 1034 25.89 31.28 14.41
N ASN A 1035 25.25 31.44 15.57
CA ASN A 1035 25.88 31.33 16.88
C ASN A 1035 26.35 29.89 17.16
N ALA A 1036 25.54 28.88 16.82
CA ALA A 1036 25.91 27.46 16.93
C ALA A 1036 27.07 27.09 15.99
N GLU A 1037 27.05 27.54 14.74
CA GLU A 1037 28.17 27.40 13.80
C GLU A 1037 29.43 28.10 14.30
N SER A 1038 29.30 29.31 14.84
CA SER A 1038 30.43 30.04 15.44
C SER A 1038 31.03 29.27 16.61
N ALA A 1039 30.19 28.74 17.51
CA ALA A 1039 30.61 27.89 18.61
C ALA A 1039 31.28 26.58 18.14
N LEU A 1040 30.74 25.93 17.11
CA LEU A 1040 31.33 24.73 16.50
C LEU A 1040 32.66 25.03 15.80
N ARG A 1041 32.78 26.15 15.08
CA ARG A 1041 34.05 26.61 14.48
C ARG A 1041 35.09 26.94 15.54
N MET A 1042 34.69 27.52 16.68
CA MET A 1042 35.59 27.76 17.81
C MET A 1042 36.02 26.45 18.48
N ALA A 1043 35.09 25.52 18.75
CA ALA A 1043 35.41 24.20 19.29
C ALA A 1043 36.34 23.39 18.38
N ALA A 1044 36.17 23.48 17.06
CA ALA A 1044 37.09 22.88 16.08
C ALA A 1044 38.49 23.49 16.16
N LYS A 1045 38.60 24.83 16.24
CA LYS A 1045 39.88 25.54 16.43
C LYS A 1045 40.54 25.19 17.76
N ASP A 1046 39.79 24.99 18.83
CA ASP A 1046 40.35 24.62 20.13
C ASP A 1046 40.81 23.15 20.16
N LYS A 1047 40.10 22.23 19.47
CA LYS A 1047 40.61 20.87 19.19
C LYS A 1047 41.92 20.88 18.38
N GLU A 1048 41.99 21.72 17.35
CA GLU A 1048 43.21 21.89 16.55
C GLU A 1048 44.37 22.46 17.38
N ARG A 1049 44.10 23.45 18.23
CA ARG A 1049 45.08 23.98 19.21
C ARG A 1049 45.58 22.91 20.17
N ILE A 1050 44.70 22.06 20.69
CA ILE A 1050 45.07 20.92 21.56
C ILE A 1050 45.95 19.94 20.77
N ALA A 1051 45.58 19.56 19.56
CA ALA A 1051 46.37 18.65 18.72
C ALA A 1051 47.76 19.24 18.39
N ASN A 1052 47.84 20.53 18.07
CA ASN A 1052 49.11 21.21 17.79
C ASN A 1052 49.97 21.40 19.06
N HIS A 1053 49.35 21.64 20.22
CA HIS A 1053 50.07 21.67 21.49
C HIS A 1053 50.64 20.29 21.85
N MET A 1054 49.85 19.21 21.70
CA MET A 1054 50.32 17.84 21.93
C MET A 1054 51.46 17.46 20.97
N LYS A 1055 51.38 17.79 19.68
CA LYS A 1055 52.52 17.64 18.74
C LYS A 1055 53.76 18.43 19.15
N SER A 1056 53.60 19.60 19.76
CA SER A 1056 54.72 20.37 20.29
C SER A 1056 55.35 19.70 21.53
N VAL A 1057 54.53 19.13 22.42
CA VAL A 1057 54.98 18.34 23.59
C VAL A 1057 55.65 17.04 23.15
N GLU A 1058 55.12 16.37 22.12
CA GLU A 1058 55.77 15.22 21.47
C GLU A 1058 57.15 15.62 20.94
N ALA A 1059 57.24 16.73 20.20
CA ALA A 1059 58.50 17.23 19.65
C ALA A 1059 59.53 17.66 20.72
N THR A 1060 59.11 18.12 21.90
CA THR A 1060 60.04 18.40 23.01
C THR A 1060 60.48 17.13 23.73
N LEU A 1061 59.58 16.17 23.98
CA LEU A 1061 59.94 14.84 24.50
C LEU A 1061 60.91 14.12 23.56
N GLN A 1062 60.65 14.18 22.25
CA GLN A 1062 61.51 13.67 21.19
C GLN A 1062 62.91 14.30 21.23
N LYS A 1063 63.01 15.64 21.38
CA LYS A 1063 64.30 16.32 21.59
C LYS A 1063 65.01 15.88 22.87
N VAL A 1064 64.29 15.67 23.98
CA VAL A 1064 64.87 15.16 25.24
C VAL A 1064 65.38 13.73 25.05
N ARG A 1065 64.62 12.86 24.38
CA ARG A 1065 65.05 11.50 24.01
C ARG A 1065 66.34 11.51 23.22
N ASP A 1066 66.43 12.38 22.22
CA ASP A 1066 67.58 12.49 21.34
C ASP A 1066 68.79 13.13 22.07
N GLN A 1067 68.59 14.10 22.96
CA GLN A 1067 69.65 14.65 23.83
C GLN A 1067 70.22 13.60 24.79
N ILE A 1068 69.36 12.81 25.46
CA ILE A 1068 69.81 11.73 26.34
C ILE A 1068 70.54 10.65 25.51
N SER A 1069 70.04 10.33 24.31
CA SER A 1069 70.70 9.40 23.39
C SER A 1069 72.07 9.91 22.92
N LEU A 1070 72.19 11.19 22.59
CA LEU A 1070 73.46 11.83 22.22
C LEU A 1070 74.45 11.85 23.39
N SER A 1071 73.99 12.09 24.62
CA SER A 1071 74.83 12.08 25.82
C SER A 1071 75.47 10.70 26.09
N ARG A 1072 74.87 9.62 25.59
CA ARG A 1072 75.38 8.25 25.69
C ARG A 1072 76.62 8.02 24.81
N THR A 1073 76.81 8.81 23.75
CA THR A 1073 77.90 8.62 22.76
C THR A 1073 79.28 8.99 23.30
N ALA A 1074 79.37 9.77 24.38
CA ALA A 1074 80.64 10.22 24.96
C ALA A 1074 81.26 9.24 25.98
N ALA A 1075 80.51 8.21 26.42
CA ALA A 1075 80.97 7.23 27.40
C ALA A 1075 81.21 5.86 26.72
N THR A 1076 82.43 5.66 26.19
CA THR A 1076 82.76 4.42 25.49
C THR A 1076 82.93 3.22 26.43
N ARG A 1077 82.21 2.15 26.08
CA ARG A 1077 82.65 0.74 26.16
C ARG A 1077 82.71 0.11 27.57
N ASN A 1078 81.55 -0.41 28.01
CA ASN A 1078 81.39 -1.83 28.35
C ASN A 1078 79.89 -2.20 28.49
N ASP A 1079 79.58 -3.49 28.30
CA ASP A 1079 78.23 -4.04 28.29
C ASP A 1079 77.46 -3.86 29.62
N PHE A 1080 76.13 -3.84 29.52
CA PHE A 1080 75.21 -4.77 30.21
C PHE A 1080 73.75 -4.37 29.90
N THR A 1081 73.05 -5.24 29.16
CA THR A 1081 71.60 -5.10 28.86
C THR A 1081 70.76 -5.45 30.09
N LEU A 1082 70.43 -4.44 30.90
CA LEU A 1082 69.39 -4.56 31.93
C LEU A 1082 68.00 -4.45 31.30
N GLN A 1083 67.28 -5.57 31.22
CA GLN A 1083 65.85 -5.58 30.94
C GLN A 1083 65.10 -5.04 32.17
N LEU A 1084 64.56 -3.83 32.09
CA LEU A 1084 63.49 -3.41 32.99
C LEU A 1084 62.16 -4.07 32.57
N PRO A 1085 61.16 -4.16 33.47
CA PRO A 1085 59.89 -4.82 33.18
C PRO A 1085 59.20 -4.21 31.95
N LYS A 1086 58.92 -5.05 30.95
CA LYS A 1086 58.01 -4.69 29.86
C LYS A 1086 56.61 -4.52 30.44
N LEU A 1087 56.18 -3.27 30.66
CA LEU A 1087 54.76 -2.97 30.73
C LEU A 1087 54.16 -3.24 29.34
N HIS A 1088 53.45 -4.36 29.20
CA HIS A 1088 52.78 -4.73 27.96
C HIS A 1088 51.75 -3.66 27.62
N LEU A 1089 52.00 -2.90 26.54
CA LEU A 1089 51.12 -1.84 26.06
C LEU A 1089 49.96 -2.39 25.20
N GLU A 1090 49.43 -3.57 25.55
CA GLU A 1090 48.45 -4.33 24.76
C GLU A 1090 47.05 -3.71 24.74
N THR A 1091 46.78 -2.67 25.55
CA THR A 1091 45.46 -1.98 25.56
C THR A 1091 45.30 -0.89 24.50
N PHE A 1092 46.37 -0.52 23.77
CA PHE A 1092 46.32 0.51 22.71
C PHE A 1092 46.84 0.05 21.34
N ALA A 1093 47.32 -1.19 21.25
CA ALA A 1093 47.74 -1.82 19.99
C ALA A 1093 46.64 -2.76 19.46
N MET A 1094 45.45 -2.21 19.17
CA MET A 1094 44.42 -2.92 18.42
C MET A 1094 44.07 -2.11 17.15
N GLU A 1095 43.89 -2.83 16.04
CA GLU A 1095 43.85 -2.28 14.69
C GLU A 1095 42.71 -1.27 14.46
N GLY A 1096 43.04 -0.13 13.82
CA GLY A 1096 42.09 0.56 12.93
C GLY A 1096 40.95 1.38 13.54
N LEU A 1097 41.01 1.82 14.81
CA LEU A 1097 39.97 2.71 15.36
C LEU A 1097 40.10 4.17 14.89
N LYS A 1098 39.00 4.70 14.34
CA LYS A 1098 38.85 6.06 13.78
C LYS A 1098 38.84 7.15 14.87
N GLY A 1099 39.99 7.45 15.46
CA GLY A 1099 40.17 8.61 16.36
C GLY A 1099 40.36 9.93 15.59
N GLY A 1100 39.91 11.04 16.18
CA GLY A 1100 40.18 12.39 15.66
C GLY A 1100 41.65 12.81 15.80
N PRO A 1101 42.10 13.88 15.10
CA PRO A 1101 43.50 14.33 15.12
C PRO A 1101 44.06 14.61 16.52
N GLU A 1102 43.20 15.03 17.45
CA GLU A 1102 43.55 15.25 18.86
C GLU A 1102 43.93 13.95 19.57
N VAL A 1103 43.20 12.85 19.33
CA VAL A 1103 43.45 11.54 19.95
C VAL A 1103 44.76 10.94 19.46
N VAL A 1104 45.03 11.07 18.16
CA VAL A 1104 46.29 10.63 17.54
C VAL A 1104 47.49 11.37 18.16
N ALA A 1105 47.38 12.69 18.37
CA ALA A 1105 48.43 13.47 19.00
C ALA A 1105 48.67 13.09 20.47
N PHE A 1106 47.62 12.82 21.25
CA PHE A 1106 47.77 12.29 22.62
C PHE A 1106 48.48 10.93 22.64
N GLN A 1107 48.12 10.01 21.73
CA GLN A 1107 48.75 8.69 21.66
C GLN A 1107 50.25 8.79 21.34
N ALA A 1108 50.63 9.69 20.43
CA ALA A 1108 52.03 9.94 20.06
C ALA A 1108 52.86 10.57 21.22
N VAL A 1109 52.27 11.48 22.00
CA VAL A 1109 52.88 12.01 23.24
C VAL A 1109 53.13 10.89 24.26
N ILE A 1110 52.15 10.00 24.49
CA ILE A 1110 52.27 8.90 25.46
C ILE A 1110 53.41 7.94 25.06
N ILE A 1111 53.53 7.61 23.77
CA ILE A 1111 54.62 6.78 23.25
C ILE A 1111 55.97 7.49 23.47
N SER A 1112 56.09 8.76 23.08
CA SER A 1112 57.33 9.54 23.22
C SER A 1112 57.75 9.73 24.69
N PHE A 1113 56.78 9.89 25.60
CA PHE A 1113 57.05 9.95 27.03
C PHE A 1113 57.58 8.61 27.57
N MET A 1114 56.98 7.49 27.15
CA MET A 1114 57.40 6.15 27.57
C MET A 1114 58.84 5.84 27.13
N ASP A 1115 59.20 6.21 25.90
CA ASP A 1115 60.58 6.14 25.38
C ASP A 1115 61.57 6.91 26.26
N VAL A 1116 61.26 8.19 26.57
CA VAL A 1116 62.09 9.04 27.43
C VAL A 1116 62.22 8.45 28.83
N TYR A 1117 61.12 7.94 29.40
CA TYR A 1117 61.11 7.33 30.73
C TYR A 1117 61.99 6.07 30.80
N GLN A 1118 61.88 5.17 29.83
CA GLN A 1118 62.72 3.97 29.75
C GLN A 1118 64.20 4.33 29.55
N LEU A 1119 64.50 5.27 28.66
CA LEU A 1119 65.86 5.72 28.39
C LEU A 1119 66.49 6.39 29.63
N THR A 1120 65.76 7.25 30.32
CA THR A 1120 66.20 7.92 31.56
C THR A 1120 66.43 6.92 32.69
N SER A 1121 65.50 5.97 32.87
CA SER A 1121 65.64 4.88 33.85
C SER A 1121 66.91 4.06 33.60
N SER A 1122 67.20 3.73 32.34
CA SER A 1122 68.44 3.05 31.97
C SER A 1122 69.70 3.87 32.29
N ARG A 1123 69.63 5.21 32.15
CA ARG A 1123 70.74 6.11 32.49
C ARG A 1123 70.97 6.19 33.99
N ILE A 1124 69.91 6.29 34.80
CA ILE A 1124 70.01 6.26 36.27
C ILE A 1124 70.72 4.96 36.71
N SER A 1125 70.29 3.80 36.22
CA SER A 1125 70.95 2.52 36.55
C SER A 1125 72.38 2.34 35.97
N THR A 1126 72.84 3.20 35.05
CA THR A 1126 74.28 3.30 34.73
C THR A 1126 75.03 4.16 35.74
N LEU A 1127 74.49 5.32 36.10
CA LEU A 1127 75.08 6.25 37.06
C LEU A 1127 75.15 5.66 38.48
N GLU A 1128 74.16 4.88 38.89
CA GLU A 1128 74.18 4.15 40.17
C GLU A 1128 75.35 3.15 40.24
N ARG A 1129 75.67 2.47 39.13
CA ARG A 1129 76.85 1.59 39.04
C ARG A 1129 78.16 2.37 39.01
N GLU A 1130 78.21 3.50 38.32
CA GLU A 1130 79.38 4.41 38.35
C GLU A 1130 79.62 4.92 39.78
N ILE A 1131 78.58 5.37 40.50
CA ILE A 1131 78.65 5.81 41.90
C ILE A 1131 79.04 4.66 42.84
N ALA A 1132 78.50 3.46 42.64
CA ALA A 1132 78.90 2.28 43.40
C ALA A 1132 80.38 1.94 43.19
N SER A 1133 80.87 2.01 41.94
CA SER A 1133 82.28 1.85 41.58
C SER A 1133 83.17 2.91 42.26
N HIS A 1134 82.80 4.19 42.18
CA HIS A 1134 83.53 5.27 42.86
C HIS A 1134 83.52 5.09 44.38
N ARG A 1135 82.41 4.68 45.00
CA ARG A 1135 82.36 4.35 46.43
C ARG A 1135 83.29 3.19 46.79
N HIS A 1136 83.38 2.17 45.92
CA HIS A 1136 84.30 1.05 46.10
C HIS A 1136 85.76 1.50 45.98
N HIS A 1137 86.08 2.37 45.01
CA HIS A 1137 87.43 2.94 44.84
C HIS A 1137 87.82 3.88 46.00
N ILE A 1138 86.88 4.66 46.54
CA ILE A 1138 87.07 5.48 47.74
C ILE A 1138 87.26 4.59 48.97
N ALA A 1139 86.54 3.48 49.09
CA ALA A 1139 86.75 2.50 50.16
C ALA A 1139 88.13 1.83 50.06
N ALA A 1140 88.59 1.50 48.85
CA ALA A 1140 89.95 1.00 48.61
C ALA A 1140 91.01 2.05 49.00
N LEU A 1141 90.86 3.30 48.57
CA LEU A 1141 91.74 4.41 48.97
C LEU A 1141 91.74 4.65 50.49
N LYS A 1142 90.58 4.55 51.16
CA LYS A 1142 90.49 4.64 52.63
C LYS A 1142 91.17 3.44 53.30
N SER A 1143 91.05 2.23 52.75
CA SER A 1143 91.75 1.04 53.21
C SER A 1143 93.27 1.19 53.08
N GLU A 1144 93.76 1.67 51.93
CA GLU A 1144 95.18 1.97 51.70
C GLU A 1144 95.69 3.06 52.65
N LEU A 1145 94.92 4.14 52.85
CA LEU A 1145 95.26 5.22 53.79
C LEU A 1145 95.27 4.71 55.24
N GLN A 1146 94.31 3.89 55.64
CA GLN A 1146 94.26 3.28 56.96
C GLN A 1146 95.42 2.29 57.16
N THR A 1147 95.84 1.59 56.11
CA THR A 1147 97.05 0.74 56.09
C THR A 1147 98.33 1.58 56.16
N ALA A 1148 98.34 2.80 55.61
CA ALA A 1148 99.45 3.74 55.73
C ALA A 1148 99.54 4.33 57.15
N CYS A 1149 98.44 4.79 57.74
CA CYS A 1149 98.41 5.31 59.12
C CYS A 1149 98.77 4.22 60.16
N LEU A 1150 98.48 2.94 59.89
CA LEU A 1150 98.93 1.83 60.74
C LEU A 1150 100.46 1.61 60.66
N ARG A 1151 101.12 1.97 59.56
CA ARG A 1151 102.60 1.96 59.48
C ARG A 1151 103.24 3.17 60.18
N GLU A 1152 102.48 4.23 60.42
CA GLU A 1152 102.97 5.46 61.07
C GLU A 1152 102.82 5.40 62.61
N ASN A 1153 101.75 4.74 63.10
CA ASN A 1153 101.44 4.61 64.53
C ASN A 1153 102.31 3.63 65.33
N GLU A 1154 103.25 2.89 64.71
CA GLU A 1154 104.26 2.11 65.45
C GLU A 1154 105.49 2.94 65.86
N SER A 1155 105.56 4.23 65.48
CA SER A 1155 106.82 4.99 65.54
C SER A 1155 107.03 5.93 66.74
N LEU A 1156 106.00 6.33 67.49
CA LEU A 1156 106.14 7.35 68.56
C LEU A 1156 105.29 7.07 69.83
N GLN A 1157 105.88 6.36 70.80
CA GLN A 1157 105.50 6.44 72.22
C GLN A 1157 106.56 7.24 73.00
N SER A 1158 106.17 8.31 73.70
CA SER A 1158 106.79 8.72 74.99
C SER A 1158 106.18 10.01 75.57
N GLU A 1159 105.56 9.91 76.76
CA GLU A 1159 105.51 10.91 77.85
C GLU A 1159 104.87 12.31 77.56
N SER A 1160 104.33 13.11 78.51
CA SER A 1160 104.30 13.03 79.98
C SER A 1160 103.08 13.75 80.61
N ARG A 1161 102.61 13.25 81.77
CA ARG A 1161 102.19 13.98 83.00
C ARG A 1161 101.04 15.03 83.06
N ASP A 1162 100.13 14.71 83.99
CA ASP A 1162 99.64 15.50 85.13
C ASP A 1162 98.42 16.46 85.05
N SER A 1163 97.58 16.26 86.10
CA SER A 1163 96.74 17.23 86.84
C SER A 1163 95.25 17.47 86.49
N SER A 1164 94.42 16.84 87.34
CA SER A 1164 93.31 17.45 88.13
C SER A 1164 91.99 17.96 87.51
N ASN A 1165 90.91 17.42 88.10
CA ASN A 1165 89.68 18.09 88.56
C ASN A 1165 88.64 18.64 87.54
N ILE A 1166 87.53 17.90 87.47
CA ILE A 1166 86.15 18.35 87.17
C ILE A 1166 85.82 19.58 88.06
N PRO A 1167 85.32 20.71 87.52
CA PRO A 1167 83.86 20.93 87.51
C PRO A 1167 83.28 21.86 86.42
N MET A 1168 81.94 21.89 86.38
CA MET A 1168 81.04 23.01 86.03
C MET A 1168 81.46 24.05 84.97
N THR A 1169 80.66 24.07 83.89
CA THR A 1169 79.96 25.27 83.38
C THR A 1169 80.54 26.65 83.74
N SER A 1170 81.44 27.14 82.89
CA SER A 1170 81.73 28.57 82.72
C SER A 1170 82.11 28.79 81.25
N ARG A 1171 81.19 29.24 80.40
CA ARG A 1171 80.75 30.64 80.19
C ARG A 1171 81.80 31.50 79.50
N SER A 1172 81.47 31.87 78.26
CA SER A 1172 81.87 33.11 77.57
C SER A 1172 83.33 33.28 77.14
N THR A 1173 83.54 33.24 75.82
CA THR A 1173 84.24 34.29 75.05
C THR A 1173 84.01 33.97 73.55
N LEU A 1174 83.56 34.87 72.68
CA LEU A 1174 83.00 36.22 72.80
C LEU A 1174 82.34 36.52 71.43
N GLN A 1175 81.02 36.76 71.33
CA GLN A 1175 80.35 37.51 70.25
C GLN A 1175 78.84 37.63 70.49
N PRO A 1176 78.15 38.64 69.90
CA PRO A 1176 77.03 39.31 70.54
C PRO A 1176 75.65 38.70 70.27
N ASP A 1177 74.70 39.11 71.12
CA ASP A 1177 73.26 39.04 70.87
C ASP A 1177 72.91 39.55 69.46
N GLN A 1178 72.13 38.75 68.70
CA GLN A 1178 70.98 39.24 67.93
C GLN A 1178 70.25 38.11 67.19
N SER A 1179 68.95 38.36 66.94
CA SER A 1179 68.11 37.83 65.85
C SER A 1179 68.11 36.32 65.54
N CYS A 1180 66.94 35.71 65.72
CA CYS A 1180 66.19 34.83 64.78
C CYS A 1180 66.98 34.15 63.63
N ILE A 1181 66.68 32.86 63.34
CA ILE A 1181 67.24 31.93 62.31
C ILE A 1181 68.34 30.98 62.89
N PRO A 1182 68.54 29.72 62.44
CA PRO A 1182 67.63 28.72 61.83
C PRO A 1182 67.65 27.34 62.55
N ASP A 1183 66.56 26.58 62.49
CA ASP A 1183 66.65 25.11 62.47
C ASP A 1183 66.91 24.64 61.03
N PHE A 1184 67.78 23.63 60.86
CA PHE A 1184 68.14 23.08 59.54
C PHE A 1184 67.02 22.19 58.97
N LEU A 1185 66.00 22.87 58.48
CA LEU A 1185 65.15 22.40 57.38
C LEU A 1185 66.04 21.79 56.28
N PRO A 1186 65.79 20.54 55.84
CA PRO A 1186 66.18 20.15 54.49
C PRO A 1186 65.44 21.10 53.55
N LEU A 1187 66.18 21.80 52.69
CA LEU A 1187 65.60 22.70 51.70
C LEU A 1187 64.67 21.93 50.75
N GLN A 1188 63.40 21.87 51.13
CA GLN A 1188 62.29 21.81 50.21
C GLN A 1188 62.51 22.90 49.16
N ALA A 1189 62.33 22.53 47.89
CA ALA A 1189 62.37 23.49 46.80
C ALA A 1189 61.16 24.41 46.91
N GLU A 1190 61.36 25.57 47.55
CA GLU A 1190 60.54 26.75 47.32
C GLU A 1190 60.63 27.18 45.84
N PRO A 1191 59.62 27.92 45.33
CA PRO A 1191 59.31 27.94 43.91
C PRO A 1191 59.86 29.16 43.17
N ASP A 1192 59.52 29.21 41.88
CA ASP A 1192 59.58 30.37 40.98
C ASP A 1192 59.72 31.74 41.67
N THR A 1193 60.94 32.27 41.69
CA THR A 1193 61.15 33.73 41.74
C THR A 1193 61.99 34.18 40.55
N SER A 1194 61.27 34.49 39.49
CA SER A 1194 61.49 35.65 38.63
C SER A 1194 62.64 36.58 39.07
N TYR A 1195 63.72 36.61 38.28
CA TYR A 1195 64.50 37.83 38.15
C TYR A 1195 63.91 38.69 37.04
N SER A 1196 63.61 39.94 37.39
CA SER A 1196 62.89 40.90 36.56
C SER A 1196 63.85 41.78 35.74
N PHE A 1197 63.52 41.97 34.47
CA PHE A 1197 63.81 43.18 33.69
C PHE A 1197 62.60 43.37 32.75
N ILE A 1198 61.69 44.34 32.91
CA ILE A 1198 61.80 45.80 33.15
C ILE A 1198 62.31 46.57 31.91
N HIS A 1199 61.33 47.24 31.26
CA HIS A 1199 61.43 48.37 30.32
C HIS A 1199 62.16 48.16 28.96
N ASN A 1200 61.77 48.80 27.85
CA ASN A 1200 60.89 49.97 27.61
C ASN A 1200 59.77 49.62 26.60
N ARG A 1201 58.57 50.25 26.57
CA ARG A 1201 58.23 51.65 26.17
C ARG A 1201 58.78 52.05 24.79
N PRO A 1202 58.01 52.73 23.92
CA PRO A 1202 57.25 53.97 24.21
C PRO A 1202 55.70 53.77 24.03
N HIS A 1203 54.75 54.58 24.53
CA HIS A 1203 54.54 56.04 24.48
C HIS A 1203 54.37 56.58 23.03
N SER A 1204 53.39 57.44 22.70
CA SER A 1204 52.40 58.18 23.52
C SER A 1204 51.30 58.87 22.69
N GLN A 1205 50.15 59.18 23.34
CA GLN A 1205 49.13 60.23 23.00
C GLN A 1205 48.24 60.01 21.75
N SER A 1206 46.96 60.42 21.69
CA SER A 1206 45.96 61.04 22.64
C SER A 1206 44.52 60.65 22.19
N SER A 1207 43.34 61.07 22.70
CA SER A 1207 42.86 62.10 23.68
C SER A 1207 41.49 61.64 24.28
N SER A 1208 41.12 61.95 25.54
CA SER A 1208 40.22 63.04 26.01
C SER A 1208 38.80 63.09 25.35
N TYR A 1209 37.66 63.21 26.06
CA TYR A 1209 37.30 63.83 27.36
C TYR A 1209 36.07 63.19 28.09
N SER A 1210 35.96 63.41 29.42
CA SER A 1210 34.81 63.52 30.39
C SER A 1210 33.39 62.98 30.08
N SER A 1211 32.49 62.63 31.04
CA SER A 1211 32.35 62.83 32.52
C SER A 1211 31.30 61.81 33.07
N ALA A 1212 31.39 61.20 34.26
CA ALA A 1212 31.05 61.70 35.62
C ALA A 1212 29.55 62.09 35.82
N LEU A 1213 28.83 61.84 36.95
CA LEU A 1213 29.10 61.17 38.24
C LEU A 1213 27.77 60.84 39.01
N ASN A 1214 27.81 59.87 39.94
CA ASN A 1214 27.06 59.67 41.21
C ASN A 1214 25.62 60.22 41.52
N ILE A 1215 24.77 59.26 41.94
CA ILE A 1215 23.92 59.20 43.17
C ILE A 1215 23.68 60.47 44.03
N SER A 1216 22.41 60.73 44.38
CA SER A 1216 21.98 61.22 45.72
C SER A 1216 20.56 60.72 46.07
N ALA A 1217 20.06 60.90 47.30
CA ALA A 1217 19.01 60.05 47.92
C ALA A 1217 17.79 60.79 48.52
N SER A 1218 16.70 60.01 48.79
CA SER A 1218 15.59 60.27 49.75
C SER A 1218 14.53 61.35 49.38
N THR A 1219 13.29 61.45 49.91
CA THR A 1219 12.50 60.69 50.93
C THR A 1219 10.94 60.89 50.81
N LYS A 1220 10.15 59.95 51.39
CA LYS A 1220 8.83 60.10 52.12
C LYS A 1220 7.48 60.48 51.43
N ARG A 1221 6.47 59.58 51.67
CA ARG A 1221 5.01 59.74 52.03
C ARG A 1221 4.12 60.68 51.17
N SER A 1222 2.82 60.42 50.92
CA SER A 1222 1.76 59.80 51.77
C SER A 1222 0.51 59.30 51.01
N ILE A 1223 -0.17 58.27 51.56
CA ILE A 1223 -1.64 58.06 51.70
C ILE A 1223 -2.58 58.54 50.54
N GLN A 1224 -3.36 57.64 49.92
CA GLN A 1224 -4.81 57.40 50.21
C GLN A 1224 -5.43 56.33 49.27
N ASN A 1225 -6.47 55.64 49.75
CA ASN A 1225 -7.53 54.81 49.10
C ASN A 1225 -7.43 54.49 47.58
N GLY A 1226 -7.78 53.30 47.07
CA GLY A 1226 -8.71 52.32 47.60
C GLY A 1226 -9.96 52.21 46.71
N PHE A 1227 -9.93 51.29 45.74
CA PHE A 1227 -11.04 50.49 45.22
C PHE A 1227 -10.47 49.34 44.38
#